data_AF-A0A2D7IAA9-F1
#
_entry.id   AF-A0A2D7IAA9-F1
#
_cell.length_a   1.000
_cell.length_b   1.000
_cell.length_c   1.000
_cell.angle_alpha   90.00
_cell.angle_beta   90.00
_cell.angle_gamma   90.00
#
_symmetry.space_group_name_H-M   'P 1'
#
loop_
_entity.id
_entity.type
_entity.pdbx_description
1 polymer ?
#
loop_
_entity_poly.entity_id
_entity_poly.type
_entity_poly.pdbx_seq_one_letter_code
_entity_poly.pdbx_strand_id
1 'polypeptide(L)'
;MALRSYSIPNLSQGVSQQPDAQRDPSQGEIQINGMSSIVEGLRKRDSSEVLAEVSSTSFGDCFIHSILRDNTEEYLAVISNNDVKVYDLEGNAITVNKPSGVSYLSSVTDARQHIRAVTIADYTFITNTKQIPAMKTATAPATARPTAHEALVWIKGASYGNRYKLTVNGSSAQVDTPVAAVISSGGSVTENRISSEDIAENLRTNISASGVTITRSGSVLHLTSSSAITLSATDAKANQDIAIFLNDVQAFTELPTIAPIGYQISIIGDPGNDFDGYYVEFQPKSGNFGEGAWVETVSPGVEYEVDEDKMPHILVRLSNSQFYFGPADASTQSGTEMPKWGNRIAGDYNTAPDPSFIGFPINDIFIYKNRLGFLSDENVILSRVRAFFEFFPETVTTILDTDPIDVVASNNKVSILKYAVPYQDELILFSSQYQFRFNAAETILTPKTAQITVLTQFEVDVEVRPQLAGGGIIFTQSNGDWSQFREFSVRGAGTALTADAADLTGYVSAYIPSQMFKLTVNDTSNVMFGISGKTGHQNRIYVYKFFFRNSGEGTQRAQSSWSHWELSGADEVLQVLAVRETLYCLVRYGTKVYLEKISVMDRMQEPQAGSPYPLLLDRRISTTTETPTSMRVSAGSYDANTKKTTWTLPYTIAAKTEAWSGFGTSTNGGVLLGSATSGTTIVADGNWSSSPIYFGESYTFRYRFTRFKLYKEIGGGKAAANVERTQVRHAKLRYHESHYFEVHVLPEGRDTGIYKFDGTVLGSRNSALGSALPSGWTQDDERFFEGVFNIPIMSRGERCMVEIQNDTPHPCKFSTCEWVALVTGKAAAIR
;
A
#
# COMPACT_ATOMS: atom_id res chain seq x y z
N MET A 1 -52.82 -17.11 -28.04
CA MET A 1 -51.39 -17.33 -27.73
C MET A 1 -50.59 -16.68 -28.82
N ALA A 2 -49.54 -15.92 -28.51
CA ALA A 2 -48.71 -15.27 -29.51
C ALA A 2 -47.25 -15.73 -29.36
N LEU A 3 -46.56 -15.94 -30.48
CA LEU A 3 -45.12 -16.15 -30.47
C LEU A 3 -44.44 -14.79 -30.28
N ARG A 4 -43.59 -14.66 -29.27
CA ARG A 4 -42.81 -13.45 -28.98
C ARG A 4 -41.34 -13.84 -28.84
N SER A 5 -40.45 -12.96 -29.29
CA SER A 5 -39.04 -13.05 -28.95
C SER A 5 -38.67 -11.98 -27.92
N TYR A 6 -37.64 -12.25 -27.13
CA TYR A 6 -37.09 -11.35 -26.15
C TYR A 6 -35.56 -11.42 -26.24
N SER A 7 -34.94 -10.27 -26.48
CA SER A 7 -33.50 -10.17 -26.66
C SER A 7 -32.82 -9.68 -25.39
N ILE A 8 -31.81 -10.43 -24.95
CA ILE A 8 -30.84 -10.06 -23.92
C ILE A 8 -29.66 -9.39 -24.64
N PRO A 9 -29.50 -8.06 -24.51
CA PRO A 9 -28.62 -7.29 -25.39
C PRO A 9 -27.14 -7.47 -25.10
N ASN A 10 -26.77 -7.93 -23.91
CA ASN A 10 -25.40 -8.27 -23.52
C ASN A 10 -25.41 -9.23 -22.33
N LEU A 11 -24.29 -9.92 -22.12
CA LEU A 11 -24.04 -10.83 -20.99
C LEU A 11 -22.95 -10.30 -20.07
N SER A 12 -22.88 -8.98 -19.89
CA SER A 12 -21.77 -8.30 -19.23
C SER A 12 -22.04 -7.88 -17.78
N GLN A 13 -23.23 -8.14 -17.22
CA GLN A 13 -23.62 -7.65 -15.88
C GLN A 13 -23.33 -8.62 -14.72
N GLY A 14 -22.63 -9.72 -14.97
CA GLY A 14 -22.16 -10.63 -13.92
C GLY A 14 -23.27 -11.38 -13.17
N VAL A 15 -22.96 -11.83 -11.95
CA VAL A 15 -23.87 -12.59 -11.09
C VAL A 15 -24.81 -11.68 -10.31
N SER A 16 -26.05 -12.14 -10.09
CA SER A 16 -26.98 -11.56 -9.12
C SER A 16 -27.70 -12.64 -8.32
N GLN A 17 -27.71 -12.52 -6.99
CA GLN A 17 -28.40 -13.40 -6.06
C GLN A 17 -29.82 -12.93 -5.73
N GLN A 18 -30.27 -11.83 -6.32
CA GLN A 18 -31.65 -11.37 -6.15
C GLN A 18 -32.65 -12.47 -6.54
N PRO A 19 -33.85 -12.47 -5.94
CA PRO A 19 -34.92 -13.36 -6.37
C PRO A 19 -35.12 -13.21 -7.87
N ASP A 20 -35.39 -14.35 -8.54
CA ASP A 20 -35.48 -14.39 -10.00
C ASP A 20 -36.32 -13.22 -10.55
N ALA A 21 -37.50 -12.94 -9.96
CA ALA A 21 -38.42 -11.85 -10.34
C ALA A 21 -37.81 -10.44 -10.45
N GLN A 22 -36.75 -10.15 -9.69
CA GLN A 22 -36.09 -8.84 -9.61
C GLN A 22 -34.79 -8.79 -10.41
N ARG A 23 -34.20 -9.95 -10.76
CA ARG A 23 -32.92 -10.04 -11.48
C ARG A 23 -33.06 -9.47 -12.90
N ASP A 24 -32.11 -8.65 -13.36
CA ASP A 24 -32.13 -8.18 -14.74
C ASP A 24 -31.76 -9.33 -15.70
N PRO A 25 -32.37 -9.45 -16.89
CA PRO A 25 -32.06 -10.49 -17.86
C PRO A 25 -30.59 -10.57 -18.32
N SER A 26 -29.85 -9.46 -18.24
CA SER A 26 -28.41 -9.41 -18.56
C SER A 26 -27.51 -9.94 -17.44
N GLN A 27 -28.07 -10.18 -16.25
CA GLN A 27 -27.39 -10.81 -15.12
C GLN A 27 -27.58 -12.34 -15.14
N GLY A 28 -26.55 -13.04 -14.69
CA GLY A 28 -26.54 -14.49 -14.49
C GLY A 28 -26.82 -14.89 -13.04
N GLU A 29 -27.20 -16.16 -12.85
CA GLU A 29 -27.26 -16.79 -11.52
C GLU A 29 -25.87 -17.26 -11.05
N ILE A 30 -25.01 -17.66 -11.98
CA ILE A 30 -23.68 -18.21 -11.71
C ILE A 30 -22.74 -17.75 -12.82
N GLN A 31 -21.52 -17.35 -12.44
CA GLN A 31 -20.41 -17.09 -13.35
C GLN A 31 -19.09 -17.53 -12.71
N ILE A 32 -18.54 -18.65 -13.17
CA ILE A 32 -17.29 -19.25 -12.69
C ILE A 32 -16.29 -19.28 -13.84
N ASN A 33 -15.05 -18.84 -13.57
CA ASN A 33 -13.97 -18.77 -14.55
C ASN A 33 -14.33 -17.97 -15.83
N GLY A 34 -15.28 -17.05 -15.69
CA GLY A 34 -15.78 -16.19 -16.76
C GLY A 34 -15.39 -14.73 -16.54
N MET A 35 -15.08 -14.05 -17.63
CA MET A 35 -14.77 -12.63 -17.67
C MET A 35 -15.82 -11.89 -18.50
N SER A 36 -16.40 -10.84 -17.95
CA SER A 36 -17.47 -10.05 -18.59
C SER A 36 -16.87 -8.82 -19.29
N SER A 37 -16.27 -9.02 -20.47
CA SER A 37 -15.73 -7.92 -21.29
C SER A 37 -16.84 -7.09 -21.93
N ILE A 38 -16.61 -5.79 -22.10
CA ILE A 38 -17.52 -4.93 -22.89
C ILE A 38 -17.24 -5.09 -24.37
N VAL A 39 -15.98 -5.36 -24.72
CA VAL A 39 -15.53 -5.48 -26.11
C VAL A 39 -15.87 -6.87 -26.67
N GLU A 40 -15.66 -7.93 -25.88
CA GLU A 40 -15.84 -9.32 -26.31
C GLU A 40 -17.06 -10.02 -25.67
N GLY A 41 -17.84 -9.32 -24.86
CA GLY A 41 -18.93 -9.93 -24.11
C GLY A 41 -18.44 -10.92 -23.03
N LEU A 42 -19.22 -11.96 -22.78
CA LEU A 42 -18.90 -12.98 -21.79
C LEU A 42 -17.92 -14.01 -22.38
N ARG A 43 -16.71 -14.09 -21.84
CA ARG A 43 -15.67 -15.02 -22.28
C ARG A 43 -15.17 -15.93 -21.16
N LYS A 44 -14.62 -17.08 -21.53
CA LYS A 44 -13.75 -17.87 -20.63
C LYS A 44 -12.51 -17.03 -20.30
N ARG A 45 -12.05 -17.05 -19.04
CA ARG A 45 -10.86 -16.30 -18.62
C ARG A 45 -9.59 -16.78 -19.33
N ASP A 46 -8.52 -16.01 -19.24
CA ASP A 46 -7.22 -16.43 -19.81
C ASP A 46 -6.58 -17.55 -18.97
N SER A 47 -5.60 -18.23 -19.55
CA SER A 47 -4.78 -19.25 -18.88
C SER A 47 -3.93 -18.67 -17.76
N SER A 48 -3.68 -19.47 -16.73
CA SER A 48 -2.61 -19.20 -15.77
C SER A 48 -1.30 -19.83 -16.26
N GLU A 49 -0.22 -19.06 -16.33
CA GLU A 49 1.12 -19.53 -16.73
C GLU A 49 2.05 -19.56 -15.52
N VAL A 50 2.73 -20.68 -15.28
CA VAL A 50 3.67 -20.80 -14.16
C VAL A 50 5.02 -20.21 -14.54
N LEU A 51 5.52 -19.27 -13.74
CA LEU A 51 6.83 -18.65 -13.95
C LEU A 51 7.93 -19.41 -13.23
N ALA A 52 7.76 -19.66 -11.94
CA ALA A 52 8.76 -20.35 -11.12
C ALA A 52 8.16 -20.98 -9.85
N GLU A 53 8.87 -21.98 -9.32
CA GLU A 53 8.72 -22.43 -7.92
C GLU A 53 9.47 -21.45 -7.02
N VAL A 54 8.73 -20.68 -6.22
CA VAL A 54 9.27 -19.63 -5.34
C VAL A 54 9.71 -20.20 -4.00
N SER A 55 9.04 -21.26 -3.54
CA SER A 55 9.40 -21.97 -2.32
C SER A 55 8.97 -23.43 -2.34
N SER A 56 9.83 -24.29 -1.80
CA SER A 56 9.53 -25.71 -1.61
C SER A 56 8.75 -26.01 -0.33
N THR A 57 8.65 -25.02 0.58
CA THR A 57 7.90 -25.07 1.83
C THR A 57 6.83 -23.98 1.87
N SER A 58 5.78 -24.20 2.67
CA SER A 58 4.74 -23.19 2.84
C SER A 58 5.33 -21.96 3.53
N PHE A 59 4.91 -20.77 3.10
CA PHE A 59 5.26 -19.52 3.79
C PHE A 59 4.59 -19.39 5.16
N GLY A 60 3.57 -20.18 5.46
CA GLY A 60 2.81 -20.07 6.71
C GLY A 60 2.09 -18.73 6.81
N ASP A 61 2.05 -18.17 8.01
CA ASP A 61 1.53 -16.82 8.25
C ASP A 61 2.52 -15.77 7.79
N CYS A 62 2.18 -15.08 6.70
CA CYS A 62 3.02 -14.03 6.10
C CYS A 62 2.19 -12.88 5.55
N PHE A 63 2.82 -11.70 5.52
CA PHE A 63 2.37 -10.51 4.84
C PHE A 63 3.19 -10.33 3.56
N ILE A 64 2.51 -10.07 2.44
CA ILE A 64 3.16 -9.95 1.14
C ILE A 64 2.95 -8.54 0.60
N HIS A 65 4.07 -7.85 0.39
CA HIS A 65 4.13 -6.47 -0.10
C HIS A 65 4.76 -6.42 -1.50
N SER A 66 4.19 -5.63 -2.39
CA SER A 66 4.71 -5.40 -3.73
C SER A 66 5.57 -4.14 -3.76
N ILE A 67 6.77 -4.26 -4.33
CA ILE A 67 7.72 -3.18 -4.52
C ILE A 67 7.79 -2.93 -6.03
N LEU A 68 7.19 -1.84 -6.49
CA LEU A 68 7.16 -1.45 -7.91
C LEU A 68 7.86 -0.10 -8.05
N ARG A 69 9.15 -0.11 -8.41
CA ARG A 69 9.96 1.13 -8.51
C ARG A 69 10.01 1.67 -9.93
N ASP A 70 10.34 0.79 -10.87
CA ASP A 70 10.38 1.07 -12.29
C ASP A 70 10.02 -0.18 -13.11
N ASN A 71 10.20 -0.13 -14.44
CA ASN A 71 9.85 -1.25 -15.33
C ASN A 71 10.75 -2.48 -15.22
N THR A 72 11.85 -2.40 -14.46
CA THR A 72 12.87 -3.45 -14.29
C THR A 72 13.06 -3.85 -12.82
N GLU A 73 12.76 -2.96 -11.88
CA GLU A 73 12.82 -3.17 -10.44
C GLU A 73 11.41 -3.42 -9.89
N GLU A 74 10.92 -4.64 -10.10
CA GLU A 74 9.63 -5.12 -9.63
C GLU A 74 9.83 -6.36 -8.74
N TYR A 75 9.42 -6.28 -7.47
CA TYR A 75 9.66 -7.32 -6.46
C TYR A 75 8.43 -7.63 -5.59
N LEU A 76 8.41 -8.84 -5.02
CA LEU A 76 7.51 -9.28 -3.97
C LEU A 76 8.30 -9.56 -2.70
N ALA A 77 8.02 -8.80 -1.65
CA ALA A 77 8.56 -9.03 -0.32
C ALA A 77 7.58 -9.88 0.50
N VAL A 78 8.02 -11.06 0.93
CA VAL A 78 7.30 -11.98 1.82
C VAL A 78 7.87 -11.81 3.23
N ILE A 79 7.04 -11.33 4.16
CA ILE A 79 7.43 -10.94 5.51
C ILE A 79 6.67 -11.82 6.50
N SER A 80 7.39 -12.58 7.32
CA SER A 80 6.84 -13.38 8.43
C SER A 80 7.36 -12.85 9.76
N ASN A 81 6.94 -13.45 10.87
CA ASN A 81 7.41 -13.08 12.21
C ASN A 81 8.90 -13.40 12.48
N ASN A 82 9.55 -14.17 11.60
CA ASN A 82 10.92 -14.64 11.78
C ASN A 82 11.79 -14.54 10.52
N ASP A 83 11.25 -14.03 9.41
CA ASP A 83 11.97 -13.98 8.14
C ASP A 83 11.44 -12.88 7.21
N VAL A 84 12.32 -12.39 6.34
CA VAL A 84 11.99 -11.51 5.22
C VAL A 84 12.66 -12.07 3.98
N LYS A 85 11.86 -12.41 2.97
CA LYS A 85 12.32 -12.92 1.67
C LYS A 85 11.86 -11.98 0.57
N VAL A 86 12.68 -11.78 -0.44
CA VAL A 86 12.35 -10.95 -1.60
C VAL A 86 12.52 -11.79 -2.86
N TYR A 87 11.54 -11.69 -3.75
CA TYR A 87 11.53 -12.35 -5.05
C TYR A 87 11.29 -11.32 -6.15
N ASP A 88 11.92 -11.48 -7.31
CA ASP A 88 11.52 -10.71 -8.50
C ASP A 88 10.21 -11.26 -9.10
N LEU A 89 9.65 -10.56 -10.09
CA LEU A 89 8.43 -11.00 -10.78
C LEU A 89 8.66 -12.14 -11.78
N GLU A 90 9.91 -12.57 -11.98
CA GLU A 90 10.28 -13.82 -12.65
C GLU A 90 10.34 -15.02 -11.67
N GLY A 91 10.31 -14.74 -10.36
CA GLY A 91 10.31 -15.72 -9.26
C GLY A 91 11.70 -16.12 -8.76
N ASN A 92 12.76 -15.42 -9.14
CA ASN A 92 14.09 -15.62 -8.58
C ASN A 92 14.19 -15.01 -7.18
N ALA A 93 14.79 -15.74 -6.25
CA ALA A 93 15.04 -15.25 -4.90
C ALA A 93 16.22 -14.28 -4.86
N ILE A 94 16.02 -13.13 -4.22
CA ILE A 94 17.07 -12.15 -3.97
C ILE A 94 17.51 -12.27 -2.51
N THR A 95 18.83 -12.28 -2.29
CA THR A 95 19.39 -12.36 -0.94
C THR A 95 19.00 -11.14 -0.11
N VAL A 96 18.45 -11.38 1.08
CA VAL A 96 18.13 -10.35 2.08
C VAL A 96 19.09 -10.50 3.27
N ASN A 97 19.96 -9.51 3.49
CA ASN A 97 20.79 -9.40 4.67
C ASN A 97 19.99 -8.78 5.81
N LYS A 98 19.96 -9.45 6.97
CA LYS A 98 19.07 -9.12 8.11
C LYS A 98 19.78 -9.25 9.46
N PRO A 99 20.90 -8.56 9.69
CA PRO A 99 21.76 -8.78 10.86
C PRO A 99 21.05 -8.51 12.20
N SER A 100 20.13 -7.54 12.24
CA SER A 100 19.34 -7.17 13.42
C SER A 100 17.83 -7.07 13.15
N GLY A 101 17.37 -7.08 11.89
CA GLY A 101 15.98 -6.75 11.56
C GLY A 101 14.91 -7.74 12.03
N VAL A 102 15.25 -9.03 12.18
CA VAL A 102 14.24 -10.08 12.47
C VAL A 102 13.67 -9.98 13.88
N SER A 103 14.45 -9.48 14.86
CA SER A 103 13.98 -9.33 16.25
C SER A 103 12.77 -8.40 16.36
N TYR A 104 12.71 -7.37 15.51
CA TYR A 104 11.59 -6.42 15.44
C TYR A 104 10.26 -7.07 15.05
N LEU A 105 10.29 -8.18 14.32
CA LEU A 105 9.09 -8.91 13.86
C LEU A 105 8.64 -10.00 14.85
N SER A 106 9.41 -10.27 15.91
CA SER A 106 9.18 -11.41 16.81
C SER A 106 7.85 -11.38 17.58
N SER A 107 7.27 -10.18 17.79
CA SER A 107 5.98 -10.01 18.49
C SER A 107 4.76 -10.20 17.56
N VAL A 108 4.98 -10.35 16.25
CA VAL A 108 3.91 -10.60 15.26
C VAL A 108 3.30 -11.98 15.48
N THR A 109 1.97 -12.02 15.65
CA THR A 109 1.20 -13.27 15.79
C THR A 109 0.25 -13.54 14.63
N ASP A 110 0.00 -12.51 13.82
CA ASP A 110 -0.78 -12.55 12.58
C ASP A 110 -0.09 -11.54 11.67
N ALA A 111 0.63 -12.02 10.67
CA ALA A 111 1.43 -11.16 9.81
C ALA A 111 0.54 -10.23 8.97
N ARG A 112 -0.61 -10.71 8.50
CA ARG A 112 -1.55 -9.93 7.67
C ARG A 112 -2.14 -8.75 8.46
N GLN A 113 -2.45 -8.96 9.74
CA GLN A 113 -2.97 -7.88 10.59
C GLN A 113 -1.88 -6.99 11.17
N HIS A 114 -0.75 -7.55 11.58
CA HIS A 114 0.21 -6.80 12.39
C HIS A 114 1.37 -6.19 11.60
N ILE A 115 1.53 -6.52 10.32
CA ILE A 115 2.58 -5.95 9.48
C ILE A 115 1.97 -4.95 8.50
N ARG A 116 2.63 -3.80 8.37
CA ARG A 116 2.32 -2.78 7.36
C ARG A 116 3.59 -2.43 6.62
N ALA A 117 3.47 -2.16 5.32
CA ALA A 117 4.59 -1.71 4.54
C ALA A 117 4.19 -0.64 3.53
N VAL A 118 5.10 0.32 3.30
CA VAL A 118 4.99 1.32 2.25
C VAL A 118 6.33 1.48 1.56
N THR A 119 6.33 1.57 0.24
CA THR A 119 7.54 1.73 -0.57
C THR A 119 7.60 3.12 -1.17
N ILE A 120 8.74 3.79 -1.03
CA ILE A 120 9.01 5.15 -1.48
C ILE A 120 10.43 5.21 -2.00
N ALA A 121 10.59 5.54 -3.29
CA ALA A 121 11.89 5.55 -3.94
C ALA A 121 12.70 4.28 -3.59
N ASP A 122 13.81 4.45 -2.88
CA ASP A 122 14.72 3.37 -2.51
C ASP A 122 14.43 2.68 -1.17
N TYR A 123 13.42 3.14 -0.43
CA TYR A 123 13.11 2.63 0.90
C TYR A 123 11.74 1.94 0.91
N THR A 124 11.68 0.74 1.48
CA THR A 124 10.42 0.14 1.91
C THR A 124 10.37 0.13 3.42
N PHE A 125 9.50 0.95 4.01
CA PHE A 125 9.29 0.96 5.45
C PHE A 125 8.39 -0.19 5.84
N ILE A 126 8.76 -0.94 6.87
CA ILE A 126 8.02 -2.07 7.41
C ILE A 126 7.74 -1.78 8.89
N THR A 127 6.47 -1.69 9.24
CA THR A 127 6.01 -1.50 10.62
C THR A 127 5.41 -2.78 11.18
N ASN A 128 5.82 -3.11 12.40
CA ASN A 128 5.13 -4.06 13.25
C ASN A 128 4.20 -3.28 14.18
N THR A 129 2.89 -3.39 13.96
CA THR A 129 1.85 -2.70 14.74
C THR A 129 1.77 -3.14 16.20
N LYS A 130 2.53 -4.17 16.63
CA LYS A 130 2.66 -4.58 18.03
C LYS A 130 3.90 -4.01 18.70
N GLN A 131 4.87 -3.51 17.93
CA GLN A 131 6.04 -2.87 18.51
C GLN A 131 5.66 -1.46 18.95
N ILE A 132 6.12 -1.08 20.15
CA ILE A 132 5.88 0.24 20.73
C ILE A 132 7.16 1.06 20.56
N PRO A 133 7.17 2.11 19.73
CA PRO A 133 8.27 3.06 19.63
C PRO A 133 8.58 3.69 20.99
N ALA A 134 9.86 3.95 21.24
CA ALA A 134 10.31 4.56 22.49
C ALA A 134 11.49 5.51 22.22
N MET A 135 11.75 6.41 23.17
CA MET A 135 13.02 7.13 23.25
C MET A 135 14.10 6.23 23.88
N LYS A 136 15.37 6.51 23.57
CA LYS A 136 16.50 6.01 24.36
C LYS A 136 16.62 6.82 25.65
N THR A 137 17.17 6.19 26.67
CA THR A 137 17.47 6.85 27.96
C THR A 137 18.65 7.83 27.89
N ALA A 138 19.22 8.05 26.71
CA ALA A 138 20.34 8.96 26.53
C ALA A 138 19.83 10.40 26.53
N THR A 139 20.42 11.25 27.37
CA THR A 139 20.05 12.65 27.50
C THR A 139 21.04 13.57 26.80
N ALA A 140 20.54 14.66 26.22
CA ALA A 140 21.38 15.71 25.65
C ALA A 140 21.33 17.00 26.50
N PRO A 141 22.47 17.70 26.65
CA PRO A 141 23.80 17.19 26.34
C PRO A 141 24.17 16.07 27.34
N ALA A 142 25.15 15.22 27.00
CA ALA A 142 25.60 14.14 27.88
C ALA A 142 26.07 14.64 29.26
N THR A 143 26.59 15.88 29.30
CA THR A 143 26.91 16.61 30.53
C THR A 143 26.22 17.97 30.48
N ALA A 144 25.14 18.14 31.24
CA ALA A 144 24.48 19.44 31.38
C ALA A 144 25.47 20.48 31.92
N ARG A 145 25.66 21.57 31.17
CA ARG A 145 26.49 22.71 31.57
C ARG A 145 25.69 23.98 31.33
N PRO A 146 25.60 24.90 32.28
CA PRO A 146 26.32 24.91 33.56
C PRO A 146 25.85 23.81 34.50
N THR A 147 26.80 23.20 35.20
CA THR A 147 26.45 22.49 36.43
C THR A 147 25.90 23.51 37.43
N ALA A 148 25.23 23.10 38.52
CA ALA A 148 24.83 24.01 39.60
C ALA A 148 26.00 24.77 40.28
N HIS A 149 27.21 24.62 39.75
CA HIS A 149 28.48 25.11 40.26
C HIS A 149 29.29 25.84 39.18
N GLU A 150 28.65 26.29 38.10
CA GLU A 150 29.31 26.99 36.98
C GLU A 150 28.60 28.30 36.63
N ALA A 151 29.35 29.38 36.44
CA ALA A 151 28.78 30.69 36.14
C ALA A 151 29.74 31.55 35.30
N LEU A 152 29.16 32.46 34.51
CA LEU A 152 29.91 33.45 33.75
C LEU A 152 29.70 34.85 34.33
N VAL A 153 30.76 35.63 34.41
CA VAL A 153 30.70 37.06 34.69
C VAL A 153 31.31 37.80 33.51
N TRP A 154 30.51 38.63 32.85
CA TRP A 154 30.95 39.39 31.69
C TRP A 154 31.03 40.86 32.03
N ILE A 155 32.19 41.46 31.76
CA ILE A 155 32.35 42.91 31.77
C ILE A 155 32.11 43.42 30.34
N LYS A 156 30.93 44.03 30.15
CA LYS A 156 30.41 44.52 28.86
C LYS A 156 31.18 45.74 28.37
N GLY A 157 31.56 46.62 29.29
CA GLY A 157 32.23 47.87 28.96
C GLY A 157 33.09 48.39 30.11
N ALA A 158 34.11 49.18 29.76
CA ALA A 158 34.95 49.89 30.70
C ALA A 158 34.60 51.38 30.67
N SER A 159 34.13 51.92 31.79
CA SER A 159 33.77 53.32 31.96
C SER A 159 34.70 54.00 32.97
N TYR A 160 35.11 55.25 32.74
CA TYR A 160 35.83 56.05 33.73
C TYR A 160 34.92 56.48 34.89
N GLY A 161 35.48 56.56 36.11
CA GLY A 161 34.78 56.98 37.31
C GLY A 161 33.78 55.98 37.87
N ASN A 162 33.90 54.70 37.51
CA ASN A 162 32.99 53.64 37.90
C ASN A 162 33.65 52.65 38.88
N ARG A 163 32.80 52.02 39.70
CA ARG A 163 33.19 50.92 40.59
C ARG A 163 32.54 49.64 40.11
N TYR A 164 33.35 48.61 39.88
CA TYR A 164 32.90 47.26 39.58
C TYR A 164 33.09 46.40 40.81
N LYS A 165 32.00 45.84 41.35
CA LYS A 165 32.03 44.96 42.51
C LYS A 165 31.47 43.60 42.15
N LEU A 166 32.26 42.56 42.39
CA LEU A 166 31.86 41.16 42.26
C LEU A 166 31.90 40.49 43.63
N THR A 167 30.82 39.82 44.02
CA THR A 167 30.75 39.03 45.25
C THR A 167 30.48 37.57 44.90
N VAL A 168 31.34 36.67 45.38
CA VAL A 168 31.28 35.22 45.18
C VAL A 168 31.29 34.55 46.55
N ASN A 169 30.24 33.79 46.88
CA ASN A 169 30.12 33.06 48.16
C ASN A 169 30.40 33.92 49.41
N GLY A 170 29.95 35.18 49.39
CA GLY A 170 30.16 36.16 50.47
C GLY A 170 31.50 36.91 50.44
N SER A 171 32.49 36.46 49.66
CA SER A 171 33.74 37.18 49.41
C SER A 171 33.55 38.23 48.31
N SER A 172 33.88 39.49 48.56
CA SER A 172 33.73 40.57 47.57
C SER A 172 35.06 41.14 47.09
N ALA A 173 35.22 41.29 45.77
CA ALA A 173 36.29 42.06 45.14
C ALA A 173 35.72 43.33 44.51
N GLN A 174 36.53 44.39 44.47
CA GLN A 174 36.15 45.71 43.97
C GLN A 174 37.28 46.26 43.11
N VAL A 175 36.93 46.87 41.98
CA VAL A 175 37.87 47.59 41.10
C VAL A 175 37.27 48.96 40.81
N ASP A 176 38.00 50.01 41.20
CA ASP A 176 37.66 51.40 40.92
C ASP A 176 38.42 51.88 39.69
N THR A 177 37.71 52.36 38.67
CA THR A 177 38.34 52.95 37.48
C THR A 177 38.69 54.42 37.72
N PRO A 178 39.78 54.94 37.12
CA PRO A 178 40.14 56.35 37.21
C PRO A 178 39.00 57.26 36.74
N VAL A 179 38.90 58.47 37.27
CA VAL A 179 37.83 59.43 36.92
C VAL A 179 37.98 60.05 35.53
N ALA A 180 39.17 59.97 34.90
CA ALA A 180 39.43 60.52 33.58
C ALA A 180 40.58 59.78 32.85
N ALA A 181 40.52 59.81 31.52
CA ALA A 181 41.53 59.22 30.63
C ALA A 181 42.90 59.90 30.73
N VAL A 182 42.92 61.20 31.04
CA VAL A 182 44.14 61.97 31.22
C VAL A 182 43.99 62.82 32.47
N ILE A 183 44.95 62.72 33.38
CA ILE A 183 45.04 63.58 34.55
C ILE A 183 46.33 64.39 34.43
N SER A 184 46.21 65.72 34.41
CA SER A 184 47.34 66.63 34.48
C SER A 184 47.45 67.19 35.90
N SER A 185 48.55 66.91 36.58
CA SER A 185 48.84 67.44 37.91
C SER A 185 50.29 67.92 37.96
N GLY A 186 50.47 69.22 38.24
CA GLY A 186 51.77 69.81 38.53
C GLY A 186 52.86 69.65 37.45
N GLY A 187 52.50 69.52 36.17
CA GLY A 187 53.43 69.37 35.05
C GLY A 187 53.66 67.93 34.58
N SER A 188 53.08 66.93 35.25
CA SER A 188 53.05 65.53 34.78
C SER A 188 51.70 65.21 34.14
N VAL A 189 51.73 64.53 33.00
CA VAL A 189 50.55 64.02 32.30
C VAL A 189 50.53 62.50 32.49
N THR A 190 49.53 61.98 33.19
CA THR A 190 49.31 60.54 33.33
C THR A 190 48.14 60.12 32.46
N GLU A 191 48.40 59.25 31.48
CA GLU A 191 47.36 58.62 30.67
C GLU A 191 46.88 57.34 31.36
N ASN A 192 45.61 57.32 31.74
CA ASN A 192 44.94 56.17 32.32
C ASN A 192 44.20 55.42 31.23
N ARG A 193 44.75 54.32 30.72
CA ARG A 193 44.04 53.43 29.81
C ARG A 193 43.20 52.46 30.64
N ILE A 194 41.91 52.31 30.29
CA ILE A 194 41.03 51.31 30.90
C ILE A 194 40.61 50.31 29.81
N SER A 195 40.55 49.04 30.16
CA SER A 195 39.98 47.99 29.30
C SER A 195 39.11 47.06 30.13
N SER A 196 38.07 46.49 29.52
CA SER A 196 37.20 45.52 30.18
C SER A 196 37.97 44.26 30.60
N GLU A 197 39.05 43.93 29.88
CA GLU A 197 39.93 42.80 30.18
C GLU A 197 40.79 43.04 31.43
N ASP A 198 41.34 44.25 31.59
CA ASP A 198 42.11 44.61 32.77
C ASP A 198 41.21 44.64 34.02
N ILE A 199 39.96 45.11 33.87
CA ILE A 199 38.96 45.06 34.95
C ILE A 199 38.65 43.61 35.32
N ALA A 200 38.45 42.72 34.33
CA ALA A 200 38.23 41.30 34.56
C ALA A 200 39.40 40.65 35.31
N GLU A 201 40.64 40.92 34.90
CA GLU A 201 41.84 40.37 35.55
C GLU A 201 42.02 40.88 36.98
N ASN A 202 41.77 42.18 37.21
CA ASN A 202 41.81 42.75 38.56
C ASN A 202 40.72 42.17 39.45
N LEU A 203 39.51 41.94 38.95
CA LEU A 203 38.45 41.25 39.70
C LEU A 203 38.83 39.80 40.01
N ARG A 204 39.42 39.08 39.06
CA ARG A 204 39.88 37.70 39.21
C ARG A 204 40.97 37.56 40.28
N THR A 205 41.93 38.48 40.32
CA THR A 205 43.06 38.45 41.26
C THR A 205 42.66 38.91 42.66
N ASN A 206 41.76 39.90 42.76
CA ASN A 206 41.33 40.44 44.05
C ASN A 206 40.29 39.58 44.78
N ILE A 207 39.64 38.64 44.07
CA ILE A 207 38.63 37.76 44.68
C ILE A 207 39.28 36.49 45.23
N SER A 208 39.11 36.28 46.53
CA SER A 208 39.59 35.09 47.25
C SER A 208 38.40 34.34 47.83
N ALA A 209 37.72 33.57 46.98
CA ALA A 209 36.62 32.69 47.36
C ALA A 209 37.13 31.24 47.50
N SER A 210 36.97 30.65 48.69
CA SER A 210 37.38 29.27 48.95
C SER A 210 36.55 28.30 48.10
N GLY A 211 37.22 27.34 47.44
CA GLY A 211 36.56 26.28 46.67
C GLY A 211 36.01 26.71 45.29
N VAL A 212 36.34 27.92 44.81
CA VAL A 212 35.94 28.40 43.48
C VAL A 212 37.19 28.63 42.62
N THR A 213 37.22 28.03 41.44
CA THR A 213 38.25 28.27 40.42
C THR A 213 37.74 29.31 39.45
N ILE A 214 38.52 30.38 39.23
CA ILE A 214 38.14 31.46 38.32
C ILE A 214 39.17 31.55 37.19
N THR A 215 38.70 31.34 35.97
CA THR A 215 39.48 31.47 34.74
C THR A 215 38.99 32.66 33.94
N ARG A 216 39.86 33.31 33.17
CA ARG A 216 39.51 34.48 32.34
C ARG A 216 39.84 34.21 30.88
N SER A 217 38.95 34.64 30.00
CA SER A 217 39.21 34.80 28.57
C SER A 217 38.58 36.12 28.11
N GLY A 218 39.40 37.03 27.57
CA GLY A 218 38.98 38.40 27.26
C GLY A 218 38.36 39.11 28.47
N SER A 219 37.15 39.65 28.30
CA SER A 219 36.39 40.32 29.36
C SER A 219 35.40 39.41 30.12
N VAL A 220 35.50 38.09 29.95
CA VAL A 220 34.62 37.10 30.59
C VAL A 220 35.41 36.28 31.62
N LEU A 221 34.85 36.17 32.82
CA LEU A 221 35.30 35.28 33.88
C LEU A 221 34.39 34.05 33.90
N HIS A 222 35.01 32.88 33.93
CA HIS A 222 34.34 31.60 34.09
C HIS A 222 34.68 31.02 35.45
N LEU A 223 33.67 30.89 36.30
CA LEU A 223 33.76 30.43 37.67
C LEU A 223 33.25 28.99 37.74
N THR A 224 34.07 28.08 38.26
CA THR A 224 33.72 26.68 38.51
C THR A 224 33.93 26.33 39.98
N SER A 225 33.03 25.53 40.55
CA SER A 225 33.14 25.04 41.93
C SER A 225 32.66 23.58 42.02
N SER A 226 32.87 22.95 43.18
CA SER A 226 32.26 21.67 43.55
C SER A 226 31.00 21.86 44.42
N SER A 227 30.58 23.10 44.69
CA SER A 227 29.42 23.46 45.50
C SER A 227 28.68 24.66 44.90
N ALA A 228 27.42 24.87 45.28
CA ALA A 228 26.59 25.93 44.72
C ALA A 228 27.25 27.31 44.89
N ILE A 229 27.29 28.10 43.81
CA ILE A 229 27.92 29.42 43.81
C ILE A 229 26.83 30.48 43.97
N THR A 230 26.91 31.32 45.00
CA THR A 230 26.10 32.54 45.11
C THR A 230 26.88 33.70 44.51
N LEU A 231 26.31 34.38 43.52
CA LEU A 231 26.92 35.51 42.82
C LEU A 231 26.07 36.77 42.91
N SER A 232 26.74 37.89 43.11
CA SER A 232 26.15 39.21 42.89
C SER A 232 27.19 40.15 42.32
N ALA A 233 26.86 40.81 41.24
CA ALA A 233 27.69 41.84 40.62
C ALA A 233 26.92 43.15 40.63
N THR A 234 27.62 44.22 40.98
CA THR A 234 27.05 45.56 40.96
C THR A 234 28.05 46.52 40.32
N ASP A 235 27.57 47.41 39.48
CA ASP A 235 28.34 48.57 39.02
C ASP A 235 27.69 49.89 39.50
N ALA A 236 28.37 51.02 39.25
CA ALA A 236 27.86 52.35 39.55
C ALA A 236 26.86 52.89 38.50
N LYS A 237 26.49 52.11 37.49
CA LYS A 237 25.61 52.45 36.35
C LYS A 237 24.41 51.50 36.22
N ALA A 238 23.89 51.01 37.35
CA ALA A 238 22.72 50.13 37.38
C ALA A 238 22.88 48.81 36.58
N ASN A 239 24.06 48.20 36.68
CA ASN A 239 24.45 46.91 36.10
C ASN A 239 24.51 46.87 34.56
N GLN A 240 24.77 48.01 33.94
CA GLN A 240 24.92 48.10 32.48
C GLN A 240 26.29 47.58 31.98
N ASP A 241 27.33 47.75 32.79
CA ASP A 241 28.72 47.45 32.41
C ASP A 241 29.18 46.06 32.90
N ILE A 242 28.41 45.39 33.78
CA ILE A 242 28.69 44.05 34.30
C ILE A 242 27.43 43.16 34.33
N ALA A 243 27.53 41.92 33.86
CA ALA A 243 26.45 40.93 33.89
C ALA A 243 26.93 39.59 34.43
N ILE A 244 26.01 38.85 35.07
CA ILE A 244 26.22 37.47 35.53
C ILE A 244 25.28 36.58 34.74
N PHE A 245 25.79 35.45 34.27
CA PHE A 245 25.00 34.38 33.67
C PHE A 245 25.16 33.14 34.53
N LEU A 246 24.01 32.64 34.99
CA LEU A 246 23.87 31.34 35.62
C LEU A 246 23.20 30.43 34.61
N ASN A 247 21.87 30.33 34.64
CA ASN A 247 21.13 29.37 33.82
C ASN A 247 20.22 30.04 32.77
N ASP A 248 19.91 31.31 32.97
CA ASP A 248 18.95 32.04 32.16
C ASP A 248 19.39 33.48 31.84
N VAL A 249 18.82 34.03 30.77
CA VAL A 249 18.97 35.42 30.34
C VAL A 249 17.66 35.92 29.72
N GLN A 250 17.40 37.22 29.81
CA GLN A 250 16.18 37.82 29.29
C GLN A 250 16.16 37.82 27.74
N ALA A 251 17.27 38.21 27.11
CA ALA A 251 17.36 38.34 25.66
C ALA A 251 18.70 37.85 25.10
N PHE A 252 18.68 37.30 23.88
CA PHE A 252 19.87 36.79 23.19
C PHE A 252 20.98 37.85 23.04
N THR A 253 20.63 39.13 22.84
CA THR A 253 21.59 40.23 22.69
C THR A 253 22.40 40.52 23.96
N GLU A 254 21.98 39.98 25.11
CA GLU A 254 22.68 40.16 26.38
C GLU A 254 23.78 39.12 26.60
N LEU A 255 23.89 38.11 25.73
CA LEU A 255 24.89 37.06 25.84
C LEU A 255 26.29 37.53 25.42
N PRO A 256 27.35 37.04 26.09
CA PRO A 256 28.73 37.36 25.71
C PRO A 256 29.14 36.65 24.41
N THR A 257 30.07 37.24 23.66
CA THR A 257 30.67 36.59 22.47
C THR A 257 31.80 35.63 22.82
N ILE A 258 32.16 35.51 24.11
CA ILE A 258 33.20 34.64 24.67
C ILE A 258 32.57 33.80 25.78
N ALA A 259 32.65 32.48 25.66
CA ALA A 259 32.19 31.54 26.67
C ALA A 259 32.90 30.19 26.55
N PRO A 260 32.89 29.34 27.58
CA PRO A 260 33.46 28.01 27.49
C PRO A 260 32.61 27.12 26.58
N ILE A 261 33.24 26.14 25.95
CA ILE A 261 32.55 25.15 25.10
C ILE A 261 31.46 24.42 25.90
N GLY A 262 30.28 24.29 25.29
CA GLY A 262 29.17 23.55 25.85
C GLY A 262 28.44 24.27 26.98
N TYR A 263 28.70 25.56 27.22
CA TYR A 263 27.92 26.33 28.18
C TYR A 263 26.52 26.58 27.63
N GLN A 264 25.48 26.25 28.39
CA GLN A 264 24.08 26.34 27.94
C GLN A 264 23.32 27.39 28.74
N ILE A 265 22.47 28.16 28.06
CA ILE A 265 21.64 29.19 28.68
C ILE A 265 20.23 29.10 28.11
N SER A 266 19.24 29.22 28.99
CA SER A 266 17.84 29.41 28.60
C SER A 266 17.56 30.90 28.35
N ILE A 267 16.88 31.20 27.25
CA ILE A 267 16.44 32.55 26.91
C ILE A 267 14.96 32.62 27.19
N ILE A 268 14.57 33.46 28.16
CA ILE A 268 13.19 33.54 28.65
C ILE A 268 12.30 34.32 27.67
N GLY A 269 12.85 35.33 26.99
CA GLY A 269 12.08 36.22 26.12
C GLY A 269 11.26 37.25 26.90
N ASP A 270 10.60 38.15 26.17
CA ASP A 270 9.82 39.24 26.77
C ASP A 270 8.45 38.76 27.27
N PRO A 271 8.00 39.16 28.47
CA PRO A 271 6.71 38.73 29.05
C PRO A 271 5.45 39.13 28.26
N GLY A 272 5.60 39.96 27.22
CA GLY A 272 4.51 40.50 26.40
C GLY A 272 4.33 39.84 25.04
N ASN A 273 5.27 38.99 24.61
CA ASN A 273 5.12 38.14 23.44
C ASN A 273 4.99 36.70 23.93
N ASP A 274 4.12 35.90 23.31
CA ASP A 274 4.04 34.44 23.51
C ASP A 274 5.26 33.75 22.88
N PHE A 275 6.46 34.19 23.24
CA PHE A 275 7.72 33.53 22.91
C PHE A 275 7.96 32.49 24.00
N ASP A 276 7.86 31.21 23.65
CA ASP A 276 8.29 30.15 24.54
C ASP A 276 9.82 30.20 24.67
N GLY A 277 10.30 30.06 25.90
CA GLY A 277 11.73 30.11 26.17
C GLY A 277 12.48 29.00 25.42
N TYR A 278 13.67 29.31 24.89
CA TYR A 278 14.49 28.37 24.12
C TYR A 278 15.90 28.28 24.70
N TYR A 279 16.67 27.27 24.29
CA TYR A 279 17.99 26.99 24.85
C TYR A 279 19.07 27.19 23.80
N VAL A 280 20.22 27.74 24.23
CA VAL A 280 21.39 27.93 23.38
C VAL A 280 22.63 27.37 24.04
N GLU A 281 23.53 26.80 23.24
CA GLU A 281 24.83 26.27 23.63
C GLU A 281 25.95 27.06 22.96
N PHE A 282 27.00 27.37 23.71
CA PHE A 282 28.14 28.09 23.15
C PHE A 282 29.15 27.17 22.46
N GLN A 283 29.47 27.51 21.21
CA GLN A 283 30.49 26.85 20.39
C GLN A 283 31.65 27.83 20.11
N PRO A 284 32.82 27.67 20.74
CA PRO A 284 33.99 28.50 20.48
C PRO A 284 34.61 28.19 19.11
N LYS A 285 35.16 29.20 18.43
CA LYS A 285 35.86 29.05 17.13
C LYS A 285 37.15 28.24 17.26
N SER A 286 37.83 28.35 18.39
CA SER A 286 39.04 27.58 18.70
C SER A 286 39.26 27.46 20.21
N GLY A 287 39.78 26.31 20.64
CA GLY A 287 40.00 26.01 22.07
C GLY A 287 38.71 25.75 22.85
N ASN A 288 38.84 25.65 24.18
CA ASN A 288 37.71 25.32 25.08
C ASN A 288 37.07 26.55 25.74
N PHE A 289 37.69 27.74 25.64
CA PHE A 289 37.16 28.98 26.19
C PHE A 289 37.70 30.17 25.40
N GLY A 290 36.85 30.79 24.59
CA GLY A 290 37.26 31.83 23.65
C GLY A 290 36.08 32.40 22.87
N GLU A 291 36.38 33.18 21.85
CA GLU A 291 35.34 33.75 20.97
C GLU A 291 34.62 32.68 20.16
N GLY A 292 33.30 32.83 20.00
CA GLY A 292 32.44 31.81 19.44
C GLY A 292 31.06 32.33 19.04
N ALA A 293 30.13 31.39 18.88
CA ALA A 293 28.73 31.66 18.60
C ALA A 293 27.84 30.82 19.52
N TRP A 294 26.67 31.37 19.85
CA TRP A 294 25.60 30.65 20.51
C TRP A 294 24.72 29.99 19.45
N VAL A 295 24.53 28.68 19.57
CA VAL A 295 23.72 27.86 18.67
C VAL A 295 22.55 27.28 19.45
N GLU A 296 21.36 27.24 18.87
CA GLU A 296 20.19 26.62 19.50
C GLU A 296 20.46 25.14 19.83
N THR A 297 19.98 24.69 20.98
CA THR A 297 20.17 23.32 21.47
C THR A 297 18.93 22.85 22.23
N VAL A 298 18.92 21.60 22.66
CA VAL A 298 17.89 21.05 23.53
C VAL A 298 18.06 21.51 24.98
N SER A 299 16.96 21.45 25.74
CA SER A 299 17.01 21.67 27.18
C SER A 299 17.94 20.66 27.87
N PRO A 300 18.77 21.07 28.85
CA PRO A 300 19.73 20.17 29.46
C PRO A 300 19.06 19.01 30.19
N GLY A 301 19.43 17.77 29.85
CA GLY A 301 18.95 16.57 30.53
C GLY A 301 17.68 15.97 29.93
N VAL A 302 17.26 16.41 28.73
CA VAL A 302 16.15 15.79 28.01
C VAL A 302 16.60 14.57 27.20
N GLU A 303 15.75 13.57 27.11
CA GLU A 303 15.93 12.48 26.14
C GLU A 303 15.83 13.04 24.73
N TYR A 304 16.76 12.67 23.85
CA TYR A 304 16.88 13.28 22.53
C TYR A 304 16.98 12.29 21.38
N GLU A 305 17.30 11.02 21.65
CA GLU A 305 17.39 10.00 20.61
C GLU A 305 16.18 9.08 20.63
N VAL A 306 15.64 8.81 19.45
CA VAL A 306 14.65 7.75 19.25
C VAL A 306 15.35 6.39 19.26
N ASP A 307 14.70 5.37 19.83
CA ASP A 307 15.19 3.99 19.80
C ASP A 307 14.97 3.38 18.40
N GLU A 308 16.04 3.30 17.60
CA GLU A 308 15.96 2.89 16.20
C GLU A 308 15.55 1.41 16.04
N ASP A 309 15.79 0.58 17.06
CA ASP A 309 15.40 -0.84 17.06
C ASP A 309 13.90 -1.04 17.24
N LYS A 310 13.21 -0.07 17.86
CA LYS A 310 11.75 -0.11 18.09
C LYS A 310 10.95 0.68 17.06
N MET A 311 11.62 1.45 16.22
CA MET A 311 11.01 2.17 15.10
C MET A 311 10.77 1.27 13.90
N PRO A 312 9.96 1.70 12.91
CA PRO A 312 9.81 0.97 11.66
C PRO A 312 11.16 0.68 11.00
N HIS A 313 11.36 -0.59 10.61
CA HIS A 313 12.57 -1.01 9.92
C HIS A 313 12.46 -0.74 8.42
N ILE A 314 13.60 -0.60 7.77
CA ILE A 314 13.69 -0.33 6.34
C ILE A 314 14.18 -1.56 5.58
N LEU A 315 13.60 -1.79 4.41
CA LEU A 315 14.04 -2.74 3.42
C LEU A 315 14.56 -1.97 2.19
N VAL A 316 15.87 -2.03 1.98
CA VAL A 316 16.60 -1.23 0.99
C VAL A 316 17.39 -2.13 0.05
N ARG A 317 17.39 -1.81 -1.25
CA ARG A 317 18.24 -2.48 -2.23
C ARG A 317 19.64 -1.86 -2.19
N LEU A 318 20.64 -2.69 -1.96
CA LEU A 318 22.05 -2.31 -1.92
C LEU A 318 22.65 -2.29 -3.33
N SER A 319 23.79 -1.61 -3.49
CA SER A 319 24.55 -1.51 -4.75
C SER A 319 24.99 -2.87 -5.32
N ASN A 320 25.10 -3.91 -4.48
CA ASN A 320 25.43 -5.28 -4.88
C ASN A 320 24.20 -6.09 -5.34
N SER A 321 23.04 -5.44 -5.56
CA SER A 321 21.76 -6.06 -5.93
C SER A 321 21.14 -6.99 -4.87
N GLN A 322 21.64 -6.98 -3.63
CA GLN A 322 21.00 -7.64 -2.50
C GLN A 322 20.10 -6.65 -1.73
N PHE A 323 19.20 -7.15 -0.91
CA PHE A 323 18.43 -6.33 0.00
C PHE A 323 19.04 -6.32 1.41
N TYR A 324 18.90 -5.20 2.11
CA TYR A 324 19.15 -5.08 3.54
C TYR A 324 17.82 -4.84 4.25
N PHE A 325 17.60 -5.56 5.35
CA PHE A 325 16.48 -5.34 6.27
C PHE A 325 17.00 -5.09 7.69
N GLY A 326 16.69 -3.92 8.24
CA GLY A 326 17.12 -3.54 9.58
C GLY A 326 16.69 -2.13 9.99
N PRO A 327 17.14 -1.66 11.17
CA PRO A 327 16.84 -0.33 11.67
C PRO A 327 17.48 0.77 10.82
N ALA A 328 16.92 1.99 10.91
CA ALA A 328 17.52 3.19 10.34
C ALA A 328 18.44 3.84 11.39
N ASP A 329 19.70 3.40 11.44
CA ASP A 329 20.66 3.63 12.52
C ASP A 329 21.98 4.31 12.08
N ALA A 330 22.04 4.90 10.88
CA ALA A 330 23.28 5.39 10.25
C ALA A 330 24.36 4.32 9.97
N SER A 331 24.04 3.02 10.02
CA SER A 331 25.01 1.98 9.70
C SER A 331 25.33 1.92 8.20
N THR A 332 26.58 1.59 7.85
CA THR A 332 27.00 1.39 6.46
C THR A 332 26.94 -0.08 6.09
N GLN A 333 26.06 -0.42 5.15
CA GLN A 333 25.86 -1.79 4.66
C GLN A 333 26.33 -1.87 3.20
N SER A 334 27.39 -2.66 2.95
CA SER A 334 27.96 -2.85 1.59
C SER A 334 28.22 -1.54 0.82
N GLY A 335 28.68 -0.49 1.52
CA GLY A 335 28.99 0.82 0.94
C GLY A 335 27.80 1.76 0.76
N THR A 336 26.59 1.37 1.21
CA THR A 336 25.40 2.24 1.28
C THR A 336 25.17 2.64 2.74
N GLU A 337 25.13 3.94 3.03
CA GLU A 337 24.81 4.48 4.36
C GLU A 337 23.29 4.42 4.57
N MET A 338 22.85 3.79 5.66
CA MET A 338 21.44 3.77 6.02
C MET A 338 21.04 5.13 6.62
N PRO A 339 19.79 5.58 6.42
CA PRO A 339 19.29 6.76 7.09
C PRO A 339 19.28 6.56 8.62
N LYS A 340 19.25 7.65 9.38
CA LYS A 340 19.05 7.65 10.85
C LYS A 340 17.70 8.28 11.17
N TRP A 341 16.98 7.74 12.15
CA TRP A 341 15.88 8.47 12.76
C TRP A 341 16.36 9.78 13.40
N GLY A 342 15.65 10.87 13.09
CA GLY A 342 15.98 12.21 13.53
C GLY A 342 15.97 12.34 15.05
N ASN A 343 17.00 13.01 15.58
CA ASN A 343 17.10 13.31 17.00
C ASN A 343 16.38 14.62 17.32
N ARG A 344 15.95 14.81 18.57
CA ARG A 344 15.54 16.13 19.07
C ARG A 344 16.78 17.04 19.10
N ILE A 345 16.77 18.12 18.32
CA ILE A 345 17.91 19.06 18.22
C ILE A 345 17.68 20.39 18.93
N ALA A 346 16.42 20.78 19.16
CA ALA A 346 16.05 22.03 19.81
C ALA A 346 14.83 21.84 20.71
N GLY A 347 14.73 22.68 21.74
CA GLY A 347 13.57 22.73 22.63
C GLY A 347 13.58 21.75 23.80
N ASP A 348 12.44 21.66 24.47
CA ASP A 348 12.17 20.82 25.64
C ASP A 348 10.92 19.95 25.44
N TYR A 349 10.47 19.26 26.49
CA TYR A 349 9.26 18.42 26.44
C TYR A 349 7.96 19.18 26.16
N ASN A 350 7.95 20.52 26.23
CA ASN A 350 6.76 21.35 26.02
C ASN A 350 6.77 22.00 24.64
N THR A 351 7.92 22.57 24.25
CA THR A 351 8.13 23.31 22.99
C THR A 351 8.41 22.40 21.80
N ALA A 352 9.10 21.28 22.04
CA ALA A 352 9.35 20.22 21.07
C ALA A 352 8.99 18.86 21.68
N PRO A 353 7.70 18.61 21.97
CA PRO A 353 7.25 17.40 22.66
C PRO A 353 7.64 16.13 21.90
N ASP A 354 7.65 14.99 22.60
CA ASP A 354 7.83 13.70 21.94
C ASP A 354 6.69 13.49 20.94
N PRO A 355 6.96 13.00 19.73
CA PRO A 355 5.90 12.69 18.76
C PRO A 355 4.88 11.74 19.37
N SER A 356 3.59 11.94 19.11
CA SER A 356 2.52 11.20 19.81
C SER A 356 2.50 9.68 19.56
N PHE A 357 3.29 9.18 18.60
CA PHE A 357 3.48 7.74 18.41
C PHE A 357 4.48 7.12 19.39
N ILE A 358 5.28 7.92 20.10
CA ILE A 358 6.19 7.41 21.13
C ILE A 358 5.35 6.92 22.32
N GLY A 359 5.51 5.64 22.68
CA GLY A 359 4.68 4.98 23.69
C GLY A 359 3.40 4.33 23.15
N PHE A 360 3.07 4.49 21.86
CA PHE A 360 1.89 3.91 21.22
C PHE A 360 2.23 3.15 19.94
N PRO A 361 1.53 2.05 19.62
CA PRO A 361 1.79 1.30 18.38
C PRO A 361 1.46 2.14 17.13
N ILE A 362 2.24 1.93 16.07
CA ILE A 362 1.98 2.52 14.74
C ILE A 362 1.04 1.57 13.97
N ASN A 363 -0.14 2.05 13.60
CA ASN A 363 -1.18 1.29 12.89
C ASN A 363 -1.00 1.26 11.36
N ASP A 364 -0.48 2.33 10.75
CA ASP A 364 -0.22 2.43 9.31
C ASP A 364 0.93 3.39 9.03
N ILE A 365 1.57 3.20 7.88
CA ILE A 365 2.57 4.13 7.33
C ILE A 365 2.10 4.55 5.94
N PHE A 366 2.21 5.84 5.64
CA PHE A 366 1.83 6.38 4.35
C PHE A 366 2.69 7.60 3.99
N ILE A 367 2.61 8.04 2.74
CA ILE A 367 3.17 9.35 2.32
C ILE A 367 2.04 10.29 1.99
N TYR A 368 2.20 11.54 2.42
CA TYR A 368 1.32 12.62 2.02
C TYR A 368 2.10 13.91 1.86
N LYS A 369 1.99 14.57 0.69
CA LYS A 369 2.63 15.85 0.38
C LYS A 369 4.12 15.95 0.76
N ASN A 370 4.91 14.94 0.38
CA ASN A 370 6.35 14.83 0.69
C ASN A 370 6.68 14.77 2.19
N ARG A 371 5.78 14.22 3.00
CA ARG A 371 5.99 13.90 4.41
C ARG A 371 5.71 12.41 4.64
N LEU A 372 6.53 11.77 5.48
CA LEU A 372 6.26 10.43 5.98
C LEU A 372 5.23 10.52 7.09
N GLY A 373 4.16 9.74 6.96
CA GLY A 373 3.04 9.76 7.89
C GLY A 373 2.92 8.45 8.67
N PHE A 374 2.64 8.57 9.96
CA PHE A 374 2.23 7.49 10.84
C PHE A 374 0.82 7.73 11.36
N LEU A 375 0.05 6.65 11.40
CA LEU A 375 -1.17 6.60 12.21
C LEU A 375 -0.84 5.92 13.52
N SER A 376 -1.11 6.56 14.65
CA SER A 376 -0.94 5.95 15.97
C SER A 376 -2.13 6.32 16.85
N ASP A 377 -2.82 5.31 17.35
CA ASP A 377 -4.10 5.46 18.05
C ASP A 377 -5.09 6.38 17.28
N GLU A 378 -5.40 7.57 17.78
CA GLU A 378 -6.27 8.57 17.14
C GLU A 378 -5.50 9.71 16.44
N ASN A 379 -4.17 9.64 16.44
CA ASN A 379 -3.28 10.70 15.95
C ASN A 379 -2.78 10.43 14.53
N VAL A 380 -2.64 11.53 13.78
CA VAL A 380 -1.95 11.58 12.49
C VAL A 380 -0.67 12.37 12.68
N ILE A 381 0.46 11.69 12.53
CA ILE A 381 1.79 12.28 12.71
C ILE A 381 2.51 12.29 11.38
N LEU A 382 2.92 13.46 10.90
CA LEU A 382 3.68 13.64 9.66
C LEU A 382 5.07 14.20 9.97
N SER A 383 6.10 13.63 9.34
CA SER A 383 7.48 14.09 9.38
C SER A 383 7.62 15.48 8.77
N ARG A 384 8.79 16.10 8.93
CA ARG A 384 9.17 17.31 8.18
C ARG A 384 9.07 17.11 6.67
N VAL A 385 8.85 18.20 5.93
CA VAL A 385 8.79 18.17 4.46
C VAL A 385 10.14 17.75 3.88
N ARG A 386 10.15 16.74 3.00
CA ARG A 386 11.36 16.17 2.33
C ARG A 386 12.39 15.54 3.27
N ALA A 387 12.14 15.50 4.58
CA ALA A 387 12.97 14.82 5.55
C ALA A 387 12.13 13.75 6.26
N PHE A 388 12.08 12.56 5.65
CA PHE A 388 11.17 11.49 6.06
C PHE A 388 11.47 10.89 7.44
N PHE A 389 12.70 11.03 7.92
CA PHE A 389 13.14 10.47 9.20
C PHE A 389 13.06 11.49 10.35
N GLU A 390 12.66 12.73 10.08
CA GLU A 390 12.67 13.83 11.04
C GLU A 390 11.25 14.12 11.56
N PHE A 391 11.01 13.83 12.85
CA PHE A 391 9.74 14.07 13.55
C PHE A 391 9.82 15.13 14.64
N PHE A 392 10.97 15.79 14.78
CA PHE A 392 11.16 16.96 15.64
C PHE A 392 11.30 18.23 14.80
N PRO A 393 10.89 19.41 15.31
CA PRO A 393 11.14 20.68 14.65
C PRO A 393 12.64 21.01 14.62
N GLU A 394 13.07 21.83 13.66
CA GLU A 394 14.49 22.25 13.57
C GLU A 394 14.84 23.36 14.57
N THR A 395 13.86 24.20 14.87
CA THR A 395 13.95 25.32 15.80
C THR A 395 12.62 25.44 16.53
N VAL A 396 12.66 25.87 17.80
CA VAL A 396 11.44 26.19 18.56
C VAL A 396 11.17 27.70 18.61
N THR A 397 12.09 28.51 18.09
CA THR A 397 11.96 29.97 18.07
C THR A 397 10.83 30.47 17.17
N THR A 398 10.53 29.72 16.10
CA THR A 398 9.44 30.02 15.17
C THR A 398 8.89 28.72 14.61
N ILE A 399 7.57 28.63 14.50
CA ILE A 399 6.92 27.52 13.77
C ILE A 399 7.13 27.74 12.26
N LEU A 400 7.84 26.82 11.62
CA LEU A 400 8.08 26.79 10.19
C LEU A 400 7.00 26.00 9.47
N ASP A 401 6.74 26.35 8.21
CA ASP A 401 5.80 25.60 7.37
C ASP A 401 6.27 24.16 7.09
N THR A 402 7.57 23.88 7.25
CA THR A 402 8.19 22.58 7.03
C THR A 402 8.19 21.68 8.26
N ASP A 403 7.81 22.18 9.43
CA ASP A 403 7.86 21.46 10.70
C ASP A 403 6.91 20.25 10.73
N PRO A 404 7.16 19.26 11.60
CA PRO A 404 6.30 18.09 11.76
C PRO A 404 4.86 18.48 12.11
N ILE A 405 3.91 17.65 11.73
CA ILE A 405 2.48 17.85 12.01
C ILE A 405 2.01 16.70 12.89
N ASP A 406 1.44 17.01 14.05
CA ASP A 406 0.85 16.03 14.95
C ASP A 406 -0.55 16.50 15.36
N VAL A 407 -1.57 15.83 14.84
CA VAL A 407 -2.97 16.24 15.02
C VAL A 407 -3.81 15.03 15.40
N VAL A 408 -4.62 15.19 16.45
CA VAL A 408 -5.59 14.20 16.91
C VAL A 408 -6.91 14.28 16.13
N ALA A 409 -7.47 13.13 15.76
CA ALA A 409 -8.82 13.04 15.23
C ALA A 409 -9.83 13.20 16.38
N SER A 410 -10.40 14.40 16.53
CA SER A 410 -11.40 14.65 17.57
C SER A 410 -12.79 14.18 17.16
N ASN A 411 -13.39 13.28 17.95
CA ASN A 411 -14.79 12.89 17.82
C ASN A 411 -15.39 12.40 19.15
N ASN A 412 -16.69 12.09 19.16
CA ASN A 412 -17.42 11.71 20.39
C ASN A 412 -17.21 10.25 20.82
N LYS A 413 -16.41 9.45 20.10
CA LYS A 413 -16.18 8.03 20.38
C LYS A 413 -14.76 7.65 19.98
N VAL A 414 -14.05 6.95 20.87
CA VAL A 414 -12.70 6.46 20.59
C VAL A 414 -12.63 5.76 19.23
N SER A 415 -11.83 6.31 18.32
CA SER A 415 -11.74 5.91 16.91
C SER A 415 -10.29 5.75 16.48
N ILE A 416 -9.76 4.56 16.73
CA ILE A 416 -8.42 4.17 16.32
C ILE A 416 -8.31 4.22 14.79
N LEU A 417 -7.37 5.01 14.29
CA LEU A 417 -7.09 5.15 12.87
C LEU A 417 -6.31 3.91 12.37
N LYS A 418 -6.78 3.30 11.29
CA LYS A 418 -6.25 2.02 10.77
C LYS A 418 -5.63 2.11 9.39
N TYR A 419 -6.18 2.93 8.50
CA TYR A 419 -5.63 3.10 7.15
C TYR A 419 -5.69 4.56 6.71
N ALA A 420 -4.66 5.00 6.00
CA ALA A 420 -4.64 6.27 5.29
C ALA A 420 -4.56 6.04 3.78
N VAL A 421 -5.46 6.65 3.03
CA VAL A 421 -5.52 6.55 1.56
C VAL A 421 -5.55 7.95 0.96
N PRO A 422 -4.54 8.35 0.18
CA PRO A 422 -4.56 9.63 -0.52
C PRO A 422 -5.62 9.60 -1.64
N TYR A 423 -6.46 10.62 -1.73
CA TYR A 423 -7.55 10.72 -2.69
C TYR A 423 -7.83 12.18 -3.06
N GLN A 424 -7.76 12.52 -4.35
CA GLN A 424 -8.10 13.85 -4.89
C GLN A 424 -7.52 15.03 -4.08
N ASP A 425 -6.19 15.07 -3.93
CA ASP A 425 -5.43 16.06 -3.13
C ASP A 425 -5.65 16.04 -1.61
N GLU A 426 -6.55 15.20 -1.13
CA GLU A 426 -6.89 15.01 0.28
C GLU A 426 -6.37 13.66 0.77
N LEU A 427 -6.36 13.51 2.10
CA LEU A 427 -6.04 12.23 2.72
C LEU A 427 -7.28 11.73 3.45
N ILE A 428 -7.78 10.57 3.03
CA ILE A 428 -8.93 9.93 3.67
C ILE A 428 -8.40 8.92 4.68
N LEU A 429 -8.82 9.08 5.93
CA LEU A 429 -8.44 8.22 7.04
C LEU A 429 -9.61 7.30 7.36
N PHE A 430 -9.33 6.01 7.48
CA PHE A 430 -10.30 5.00 7.85
C PHE A 430 -10.00 4.53 9.27
N SER A 431 -10.96 4.73 10.16
CA SER A 431 -11.08 3.97 11.41
C SER A 431 -12.05 2.82 11.21
N SER A 432 -12.28 2.01 12.25
CA SER A 432 -13.25 0.91 12.18
C SER A 432 -14.70 1.36 11.99
N GLN A 433 -15.06 2.59 12.36
CA GLN A 433 -16.45 3.09 12.33
C GLN A 433 -16.65 4.45 11.65
N TYR A 434 -15.58 5.23 11.51
CA TYR A 434 -15.61 6.58 10.95
C TYR A 434 -14.61 6.73 9.81
N GLN A 435 -14.98 7.53 8.83
CA GLN A 435 -14.08 8.05 7.81
C GLN A 435 -13.82 9.52 8.09
N PHE A 436 -12.54 9.91 8.09
CA PHE A 436 -12.12 11.28 8.28
C PHE A 436 -11.43 11.81 7.03
N ARG A 437 -11.51 13.12 6.88
CA ARG A 437 -10.71 13.90 5.93
C ARG A 437 -9.61 14.59 6.71
N PHE A 438 -8.37 14.35 6.31
CA PHE A 438 -7.25 15.18 6.70
C PHE A 438 -6.95 16.18 5.59
N ASN A 439 -7.06 17.46 5.93
CA ASN A 439 -6.86 18.57 5.01
C ASN A 439 -6.20 19.76 5.70
N ALA A 440 -5.77 20.73 4.90
CA ALA A 440 -5.42 22.05 5.41
C ALA A 440 -6.68 22.93 5.44
N ALA A 441 -6.83 23.76 6.48
CA ALA A 441 -7.81 24.83 6.54
C ALA A 441 -7.57 25.91 5.48
N GLU A 442 -6.32 26.07 5.07
CA GLU A 442 -5.87 27.00 4.03
C GLU A 442 -5.27 26.25 2.82
N THR A 443 -4.69 26.97 1.87
CA THR A 443 -4.10 26.38 0.65
C THR A 443 -2.84 25.56 0.94
N ILE A 444 -2.07 25.91 1.98
CA ILE A 444 -0.79 25.29 2.32
C ILE A 444 -0.98 24.42 3.55
N LEU A 445 -0.42 23.21 3.53
CA LEU A 445 -0.42 22.31 4.69
C LEU A 445 0.76 22.64 5.60
N THR A 446 0.46 23.20 6.77
CA THR A 446 1.41 23.57 7.82
C THR A 446 0.89 23.07 9.18
N PRO A 447 1.72 23.01 10.23
CA PRO A 447 1.26 22.60 11.56
C PRO A 447 0.08 23.45 12.09
N LYS A 448 0.02 24.73 11.72
CA LYS A 448 -1.06 25.64 12.12
C LYS A 448 -2.38 25.44 11.37
N THR A 449 -2.33 24.87 10.17
CA THR A 449 -3.48 24.78 9.26
C THR A 449 -4.01 23.36 9.12
N ALA A 450 -3.25 22.34 9.55
CA ALA A 450 -3.67 20.95 9.51
C ALA A 450 -4.88 20.71 10.40
N GLN A 451 -5.91 20.08 9.85
CA GLN A 451 -7.11 19.72 10.59
C GLN A 451 -7.68 18.39 10.10
N ILE A 452 -8.41 17.73 10.98
CA ILE A 452 -9.13 16.49 10.70
C ILE A 452 -10.63 16.76 10.87
N THR A 453 -11.41 16.41 9.85
CA THR A 453 -12.87 16.55 9.87
C THR A 453 -13.53 15.21 9.58
N VAL A 454 -14.67 14.95 10.23
CA VAL A 454 -15.44 13.71 10.01
C VAL A 454 -16.22 13.82 8.70
N LEU A 455 -16.14 12.79 7.84
CA LEU A 455 -16.94 12.70 6.61
C LEU A 455 -18.18 11.83 6.81
N THR A 456 -17.98 10.56 7.14
CA THR A 456 -19.04 9.55 7.23
C THR A 456 -18.79 8.57 8.38
N GLN A 457 -19.81 7.78 8.71
CA GLN A 457 -19.81 6.83 9.83
C GLN A 457 -20.09 5.40 9.34
N PHE A 458 -19.41 4.96 8.27
CA PHE A 458 -19.54 3.59 7.80
C PHE A 458 -18.59 2.68 8.57
N GLU A 459 -19.06 1.50 8.97
CA GLU A 459 -18.17 0.47 9.52
C GLU A 459 -17.22 -0.05 8.44
N VAL A 460 -15.99 -0.40 8.81
CA VAL A 460 -14.96 -0.87 7.87
C VAL A 460 -14.36 -2.16 8.42
N ASP A 461 -14.23 -3.14 7.55
CA ASP A 461 -13.44 -4.33 7.84
C ASP A 461 -11.96 -3.96 7.84
N VAL A 462 -11.33 -4.05 9.01
CA VAL A 462 -9.94 -3.66 9.22
C VAL A 462 -8.94 -4.69 8.71
N GLU A 463 -9.41 -5.85 8.22
CA GLU A 463 -8.52 -6.91 7.75
C GLU A 463 -7.94 -6.64 6.35
N VAL A 464 -8.54 -5.72 5.60
CA VAL A 464 -8.14 -5.42 4.22
C VAL A 464 -7.98 -3.93 3.97
N ARG A 465 -6.87 -3.57 3.34
CA ARG A 465 -6.56 -2.18 2.99
C ARG A 465 -7.51 -1.68 1.89
N PRO A 466 -8.25 -0.57 2.09
CA PRO A 466 -9.04 0.06 1.04
C PRO A 466 -8.19 0.39 -0.19
N GLN A 467 -8.75 0.21 -1.38
CA GLN A 467 -8.04 0.43 -2.66
C GLN A 467 -8.71 1.52 -3.48
N LEU A 468 -7.90 2.34 -4.14
CA LEU A 468 -8.39 3.30 -5.13
C LEU A 468 -8.82 2.52 -6.38
N ALA A 469 -10.01 2.83 -6.90
CA ALA A 469 -10.50 2.25 -8.15
C ALA A 469 -11.27 3.31 -8.95
N GLY A 470 -10.77 3.64 -10.15
CA GLY A 470 -11.35 4.70 -10.96
C GLY A 470 -11.43 6.03 -10.21
N GLY A 471 -12.66 6.50 -9.94
CA GLY A 471 -12.92 7.78 -9.26
C GLY A 471 -13.22 7.67 -7.77
N GLY A 472 -13.12 6.50 -7.14
CA GLY A 472 -13.49 6.28 -5.74
C GLY A 472 -12.51 5.39 -4.97
N ILE A 473 -12.79 5.16 -3.69
CA ILE A 473 -12.07 4.21 -2.84
C ILE A 473 -13.01 3.04 -2.55
N ILE A 474 -12.63 1.84 -2.94
CA ILE A 474 -13.35 0.61 -2.59
C ILE A 474 -12.87 0.11 -1.23
N PHE A 475 -13.80 -0.10 -0.30
CA PHE A 475 -13.57 -0.70 1.00
C PHE A 475 -14.63 -1.77 1.30
N THR A 476 -14.34 -2.61 2.29
CA THR A 476 -15.22 -3.71 2.69
C THR A 476 -15.80 -3.49 4.07
N GLN A 477 -16.93 -4.15 4.32
CA GLN A 477 -17.59 -4.24 5.62
C GLN A 477 -17.90 -5.70 5.92
N SER A 478 -17.84 -6.07 7.20
CA SER A 478 -18.16 -7.42 7.65
C SER A 478 -19.68 -7.61 7.73
N ASN A 479 -20.20 -8.64 7.06
CA ASN A 479 -21.62 -8.98 7.04
C ASN A 479 -21.81 -10.47 7.39
N GLY A 480 -21.58 -10.81 8.65
CA GLY A 480 -21.62 -12.18 9.15
C GLY A 480 -20.60 -13.07 8.42
N ASP A 481 -21.09 -14.06 7.68
CA ASP A 481 -20.26 -14.99 6.89
C ASP A 481 -19.77 -14.43 5.56
N TRP A 482 -20.20 -13.23 5.19
CA TRP A 482 -19.96 -12.60 3.89
C TRP A 482 -19.38 -11.19 4.07
N SER A 483 -18.75 -10.67 3.01
CA SER A 483 -18.22 -9.29 2.99
C SER A 483 -19.06 -8.44 2.04
N GLN A 484 -19.40 -7.23 2.50
CA GLN A 484 -20.06 -6.21 1.69
C GLN A 484 -19.00 -5.25 1.15
N PHE A 485 -19.09 -4.87 -0.12
CA PHE A 485 -18.19 -3.89 -0.74
C PHE A 485 -18.91 -2.58 -0.97
N ARG A 486 -18.25 -1.48 -0.62
CA ARG A 486 -18.71 -0.12 -0.90
C ARG A 486 -17.65 0.66 -1.64
N GLU A 487 -18.10 1.52 -2.52
CA GLU A 487 -17.27 2.55 -3.14
C GLU A 487 -17.55 3.88 -2.47
N PHE A 488 -16.55 4.37 -1.75
CA PHE A 488 -16.52 5.71 -1.20
C PHE A 488 -16.15 6.70 -2.31
N SER A 489 -16.93 7.76 -2.44
CA SER A 489 -16.61 8.86 -3.33
C SER A 489 -16.89 10.18 -2.63
N VAL A 490 -16.07 11.18 -2.93
CA VAL A 490 -16.27 12.54 -2.43
C VAL A 490 -16.64 13.42 -3.61
N ARG A 491 -17.68 14.23 -3.46
CA ARG A 491 -18.15 15.16 -4.48
C ARG A 491 -18.23 16.57 -3.92
N GLY A 492 -17.91 17.56 -4.75
CA GLY A 492 -17.89 18.97 -4.36
C GLY A 492 -16.49 19.47 -4.00
N ALA A 493 -16.40 20.71 -3.51
CA ALA A 493 -15.15 21.34 -3.10
C ALA A 493 -15.37 22.23 -1.88
N GLY A 494 -14.32 22.41 -1.06
CA GLY A 494 -14.36 23.27 0.14
C GLY A 494 -15.36 22.77 1.18
N THR A 495 -16.31 23.62 1.55
CA THR A 495 -17.36 23.35 2.56
C THR A 495 -18.60 22.65 1.99
N ALA A 496 -18.75 22.60 0.67
CA ALA A 496 -19.87 21.92 -0.02
C ALA A 496 -19.53 20.47 -0.38
N LEU A 497 -18.64 19.86 0.39
CA LEU A 497 -18.12 18.52 0.15
C LEU A 497 -19.07 17.48 0.73
N THR A 498 -19.63 16.65 -0.13
CA THR A 498 -20.50 15.53 0.24
C THR A 498 -19.77 14.22 -0.04
N ALA A 499 -19.60 13.42 1.00
CA ALA A 499 -19.12 12.05 0.90
C ALA A 499 -20.31 11.09 0.79
N ASP A 500 -20.20 10.13 -0.12
CA ASP A 500 -21.20 9.07 -0.30
C ASP A 500 -20.50 7.72 -0.48
N ALA A 501 -21.12 6.65 0.02
CA ALA A 501 -20.61 5.29 -0.08
C ALA A 501 -21.64 4.37 -0.74
N ALA A 502 -21.51 4.20 -2.05
CA ALA A 502 -22.40 3.36 -2.84
C ALA A 502 -22.11 1.87 -2.60
N ASP A 503 -23.15 1.06 -2.40
CA ASP A 503 -23.03 -0.40 -2.23
C ASP A 503 -22.81 -1.10 -3.58
N LEU A 504 -21.73 -1.88 -3.69
CA LEU A 504 -21.37 -2.66 -4.88
C LEU A 504 -21.91 -4.09 -4.85
N THR A 505 -22.32 -4.55 -3.68
CA THR A 505 -22.70 -5.94 -3.38
C THR A 505 -24.16 -6.11 -3.00
N GLY A 506 -24.97 -5.04 -3.07
CA GLY A 506 -26.38 -5.09 -2.68
C GLY A 506 -27.22 -6.15 -3.42
N TYR A 507 -26.83 -6.52 -4.65
CA TYR A 507 -27.47 -7.59 -5.43
C TYR A 507 -26.78 -8.96 -5.31
N VAL A 508 -25.68 -9.06 -4.57
CA VAL A 508 -24.86 -10.28 -4.32
C VAL A 508 -24.43 -10.37 -2.85
N SER A 509 -25.35 -10.16 -1.92
CA SER A 509 -25.06 -10.01 -0.49
C SER A 509 -24.45 -11.24 0.18
N ALA A 510 -24.61 -12.44 -0.39
CA ALA A 510 -24.11 -13.71 0.13
C ALA A 510 -23.19 -14.42 -0.87
N TYR A 511 -22.38 -13.65 -1.61
CA TYR A 511 -21.51 -14.17 -2.67
C TYR A 511 -20.03 -14.15 -2.29
N ILE A 512 -19.56 -13.04 -1.70
CA ILE A 512 -18.15 -12.85 -1.34
C ILE A 512 -17.95 -13.23 0.12
N PRO A 513 -17.12 -14.24 0.43
CA PRO A 513 -16.91 -14.71 1.80
C PRO A 513 -16.27 -13.64 2.67
N SER A 514 -16.46 -13.77 3.98
CA SER A 514 -15.74 -13.02 5.00
C SER A 514 -14.21 -13.25 4.94
N GLN A 515 -13.44 -12.53 5.77
CA GLN A 515 -11.97 -12.64 5.86
C GLN A 515 -11.27 -12.33 4.53
N MET A 516 -11.74 -11.27 3.85
CA MET A 516 -11.00 -10.68 2.74
C MET A 516 -9.74 -10.05 3.30
N PHE A 517 -8.57 -10.37 2.74
CA PHE A 517 -7.29 -9.86 3.26
C PHE A 517 -6.45 -9.12 2.22
N LYS A 518 -6.77 -9.28 0.92
CA LYS A 518 -6.06 -8.60 -0.16
C LYS A 518 -6.99 -8.21 -1.29
N LEU A 519 -6.81 -6.98 -1.76
CA LEU A 519 -7.41 -6.43 -2.97
C LEU A 519 -6.31 -5.84 -3.86
N THR A 520 -6.50 -5.92 -5.17
CA THR A 520 -5.69 -5.21 -6.15
C THR A 520 -6.61 -4.73 -7.28
N VAL A 521 -6.30 -3.55 -7.82
CA VAL A 521 -7.10 -2.95 -8.90
C VAL A 521 -6.24 -2.83 -10.14
N ASN A 522 -6.84 -3.13 -11.29
CA ASN A 522 -6.31 -2.82 -12.61
C ASN A 522 -7.15 -1.71 -13.23
N ASP A 523 -6.60 -0.50 -13.30
CA ASP A 523 -7.28 0.65 -13.88
C ASP A 523 -7.33 0.60 -15.42
N THR A 524 -6.40 -0.11 -16.08
CA THR A 524 -6.39 -0.24 -17.55
C THR A 524 -7.60 -1.01 -18.04
N SER A 525 -7.92 -2.13 -17.38
CA SER A 525 -9.07 -2.98 -17.74
C SER A 525 -10.32 -2.74 -16.89
N ASN A 526 -10.25 -1.81 -15.91
CA ASN A 526 -11.30 -1.48 -14.94
C ASN A 526 -11.83 -2.71 -14.17
N VAL A 527 -10.90 -3.44 -13.56
CA VAL A 527 -11.19 -4.69 -12.83
C VAL A 527 -10.51 -4.68 -11.48
N MET A 528 -11.24 -5.03 -10.43
CA MET A 528 -10.70 -5.31 -9.10
C MET A 528 -10.69 -6.82 -8.86
N PHE A 529 -9.59 -7.29 -8.28
CA PHE A 529 -9.40 -8.67 -7.84
C PHE A 529 -9.29 -8.72 -6.31
N GLY A 530 -9.93 -9.71 -5.70
CA GLY A 530 -9.86 -9.92 -4.26
C GLY A 530 -9.76 -11.39 -3.88
N ILE A 531 -9.11 -11.67 -2.76
CA ILE A 531 -8.93 -13.02 -2.21
C ILE A 531 -9.30 -13.07 -0.72
N SER A 532 -9.79 -14.23 -0.28
CA SER A 532 -10.28 -14.48 1.08
C SER A 532 -9.51 -15.62 1.75
N GLY A 533 -9.28 -15.49 3.04
CA GLY A 533 -8.67 -16.52 3.89
C GLY A 533 -9.66 -17.59 4.37
N LYS A 534 -10.96 -17.42 4.11
CA LYS A 534 -12.01 -18.31 4.62
C LYS A 534 -11.87 -19.73 4.07
N THR A 535 -11.87 -20.73 4.96
CA THR A 535 -11.78 -22.14 4.60
C THR A 535 -12.83 -22.54 3.56
N GLY A 536 -12.41 -23.25 2.51
CA GLY A 536 -13.27 -23.65 1.39
C GLY A 536 -13.41 -22.61 0.26
N HIS A 537 -12.85 -21.41 0.43
CA HIS A 537 -12.84 -20.34 -0.58
C HIS A 537 -11.42 -19.85 -0.93
N GLN A 538 -10.39 -20.46 -0.35
CA GLN A 538 -8.98 -20.05 -0.49
C GLN A 538 -8.41 -20.25 -1.90
N ASN A 539 -9.02 -21.12 -2.70
CA ASN A 539 -8.65 -21.38 -4.10
C ASN A 539 -9.36 -20.45 -5.10
N ARG A 540 -10.04 -19.39 -4.61
CA ARG A 540 -10.85 -18.50 -5.44
C ARG A 540 -10.33 -17.07 -5.48
N ILE A 541 -10.39 -16.48 -6.67
CA ILE A 541 -10.17 -15.05 -6.90
C ILE A 541 -11.51 -14.42 -7.27
N TYR A 542 -11.99 -13.49 -6.46
CA TYR A 542 -13.21 -12.74 -6.73
C TYR A 542 -12.90 -11.58 -7.66
N VAL A 543 -13.69 -11.45 -8.72
CA VAL A 543 -13.46 -10.48 -9.79
C VAL A 543 -14.64 -9.53 -9.86
N TYR A 544 -14.35 -8.24 -9.75
CA TYR A 544 -15.32 -7.18 -9.94
C TYR A 544 -14.92 -6.33 -11.13
N LYS A 545 -15.72 -6.38 -12.19
CA LYS A 545 -15.51 -5.54 -13.37
C LYS A 545 -16.52 -4.42 -13.40
N PHE A 546 -16.03 -3.20 -13.63
CA PHE A 546 -16.84 -2.00 -13.66
C PHE A 546 -16.55 -1.19 -14.92
N PHE A 547 -17.54 -0.41 -15.35
CA PHE A 547 -17.38 0.52 -16.45
C PHE A 547 -18.31 1.72 -16.28
N PHE A 548 -17.76 2.90 -16.50
CA PHE A 548 -18.48 4.15 -16.43
C PHE A 548 -18.75 4.67 -17.85
N ARG A 549 -20.02 4.97 -18.14
CA ARG A 549 -20.43 5.61 -19.39
C ARG A 549 -20.74 7.06 -19.09
N ASN A 550 -20.17 7.96 -19.89
CA ASN A 550 -20.57 9.36 -19.86
C ASN A 550 -21.88 9.51 -20.66
N SER A 551 -22.92 9.98 -19.99
CA SER A 551 -24.21 10.32 -20.60
C SER A 551 -24.38 11.84 -20.54
N GLY A 552 -25.27 12.43 -21.35
CA GLY A 552 -25.53 13.88 -21.31
C GLY A 552 -25.98 14.42 -19.94
N GLU A 553 -26.38 13.53 -19.02
CA GLU A 553 -26.79 13.82 -17.64
C GLU A 553 -25.68 13.50 -16.61
N GLY A 554 -24.46 13.18 -17.06
CA GLY A 554 -23.29 12.88 -16.23
C GLY A 554 -22.76 11.45 -16.38
N THR A 555 -21.73 11.14 -15.59
CA THR A 555 -21.08 9.82 -15.56
C THR A 555 -21.96 8.82 -14.79
N GLN A 556 -22.42 7.77 -15.49
CA GLN A 556 -23.21 6.69 -14.91
C GLN A 556 -22.44 5.37 -14.97
N ARG A 557 -22.55 4.55 -13.92
CA ARG A 557 -22.01 3.18 -13.96
C ARG A 557 -22.88 2.32 -14.88
N ALA A 558 -22.33 1.92 -16.02
CA ALA A 558 -23.03 1.11 -17.01
C ALA A 558 -22.77 -0.40 -16.84
N GLN A 559 -21.70 -0.77 -16.15
CA GLN A 559 -21.39 -2.16 -15.82
C GLN A 559 -21.01 -2.29 -14.34
N SER A 560 -21.61 -3.27 -13.68
CA SER A 560 -21.23 -3.74 -12.34
C SER A 560 -21.35 -5.26 -12.37
N SER A 561 -20.23 -5.96 -12.48
CA SER A 561 -20.20 -7.39 -12.76
C SER A 561 -19.32 -8.12 -11.77
N TRP A 562 -19.93 -9.01 -10.99
CA TRP A 562 -19.21 -9.95 -10.13
C TRP A 562 -19.07 -11.32 -10.80
N SER A 563 -17.89 -11.90 -10.72
CA SER A 563 -17.61 -13.31 -10.99
C SER A 563 -16.55 -13.84 -10.00
N HIS A 564 -16.27 -15.14 -10.03
CA HIS A 564 -15.09 -15.66 -9.35
C HIS A 564 -14.35 -16.65 -10.26
N TRP A 565 -13.04 -16.70 -10.09
CA TRP A 565 -12.16 -17.67 -10.72
C TRP A 565 -11.77 -18.71 -9.69
N GLU A 566 -11.82 -19.97 -10.09
CA GLU A 566 -11.51 -21.11 -9.23
C GLU A 566 -10.33 -21.85 -9.85
N LEU A 567 -9.23 -21.90 -9.10
CA LEU A 567 -8.02 -22.63 -9.46
C LEU A 567 -8.14 -24.03 -8.86
N SER A 568 -8.47 -25.02 -9.69
CA SER A 568 -8.95 -26.33 -9.21
C SER A 568 -7.89 -27.15 -8.48
N GLY A 569 -6.60 -27.03 -8.86
CA GLY A 569 -5.50 -27.71 -8.17
C GLY A 569 -4.92 -26.95 -6.98
N ALA A 570 -5.29 -25.68 -6.78
CA ALA A 570 -4.68 -24.82 -5.77
C ALA A 570 -5.31 -25.03 -4.38
N ASP A 571 -4.48 -25.04 -3.34
CA ASP A 571 -4.96 -25.07 -1.95
C ASP A 571 -5.29 -23.67 -1.45
N GLU A 572 -4.43 -22.69 -1.74
CA GLU A 572 -4.58 -21.31 -1.28
C GLU A 572 -3.89 -20.33 -2.23
N VAL A 573 -4.59 -19.24 -2.57
CA VAL A 573 -4.00 -18.07 -3.22
C VAL A 573 -3.51 -17.12 -2.13
N LEU A 574 -2.20 -16.90 -2.07
CA LEU A 574 -1.54 -16.12 -1.02
C LEU A 574 -1.46 -14.62 -1.35
N GLN A 575 -1.31 -14.29 -2.64
CA GLN A 575 -1.20 -12.91 -3.10
C GLN A 575 -1.78 -12.75 -4.50
N VAL A 576 -2.41 -11.61 -4.75
CA VAL A 576 -2.74 -11.11 -6.08
C VAL A 576 -2.17 -9.70 -6.26
N LEU A 577 -1.54 -9.45 -7.41
CA LEU A 577 -0.99 -8.16 -7.77
C LEU A 577 -1.25 -7.89 -9.26
N ALA A 578 -1.99 -6.84 -9.56
CA ALA A 578 -2.18 -6.39 -10.92
C ALA A 578 -1.08 -5.38 -11.29
N VAL A 579 -0.29 -5.69 -12.31
CA VAL A 579 0.70 -4.77 -12.89
C VAL A 579 0.43 -4.69 -14.38
N ARG A 580 0.15 -3.47 -14.88
CA ARG A 580 -0.23 -3.21 -16.28
C ARG A 580 -1.49 -4.02 -16.66
N GLU A 581 -1.37 -5.07 -17.46
CA GLU A 581 -2.47 -5.94 -17.90
C GLU A 581 -2.25 -7.41 -17.51
N THR A 582 -1.34 -7.65 -16.54
CA THR A 582 -1.01 -8.98 -16.03
C THR A 582 -1.33 -9.04 -14.54
N LEU A 583 -2.01 -10.11 -14.13
CA LEU A 583 -2.25 -10.45 -12.74
C LEU A 583 -1.22 -11.48 -12.29
N TYR A 584 -0.32 -11.08 -11.41
CA TYR A 584 0.64 -11.96 -10.75
C TYR A 584 -0.01 -12.57 -9.51
N CYS A 585 0.07 -13.88 -9.37
CA CYS A 585 -0.51 -14.64 -8.27
C CYS A 585 0.55 -15.50 -7.60
N LEU A 586 0.65 -15.45 -6.27
CA LEU A 586 1.39 -16.46 -5.51
C LEU A 586 0.40 -17.51 -5.03
N VAL A 587 0.60 -18.76 -5.46
CA VAL A 587 -0.36 -19.85 -5.23
C VAL A 587 0.35 -21.03 -4.57
N ARG A 588 -0.27 -21.58 -3.52
CA ARG A 588 0.23 -22.77 -2.81
C ARG A 588 -0.41 -24.04 -3.38
N TYR A 589 0.44 -25.03 -3.65
CA TYR A 589 0.08 -26.39 -4.01
C TYR A 589 0.84 -27.37 -3.10
N GLY A 590 0.12 -28.02 -2.19
CA GLY A 590 0.67 -28.80 -1.09
C GLY A 590 1.61 -27.95 -0.22
N THR A 591 2.86 -28.38 -0.12
CA THR A 591 3.90 -27.62 0.60
C THR A 591 4.58 -26.57 -0.24
N LYS A 592 4.40 -26.54 -1.56
CA LYS A 592 5.15 -25.67 -2.47
C LYS A 592 4.37 -24.41 -2.82
N VAL A 593 5.09 -23.32 -3.10
CA VAL A 593 4.54 -22.04 -3.54
C VAL A 593 5.09 -21.70 -4.92
N TYR A 594 4.19 -21.38 -5.84
CA TYR A 594 4.51 -21.03 -7.23
C TYR A 594 4.09 -19.58 -7.51
N LEU A 595 4.86 -18.91 -8.35
CA LEU A 595 4.49 -17.64 -8.96
C LEU A 595 3.85 -17.93 -10.31
N GLU A 596 2.61 -17.48 -10.47
CA GLU A 596 1.84 -17.62 -11.69
C GLU A 596 1.44 -16.24 -12.21
N LYS A 597 1.22 -16.14 -13.52
CA LYS A 597 0.68 -14.94 -14.15
C LYS A 597 -0.56 -15.28 -14.98
N ILE A 598 -1.53 -14.38 -14.97
CA ILE A 598 -2.77 -14.46 -15.75
C ILE A 598 -2.92 -13.15 -16.52
N SER A 599 -3.15 -13.22 -17.83
CA SER A 599 -3.50 -12.03 -18.61
C SER A 599 -4.90 -11.53 -18.22
N VAL A 600 -5.01 -10.23 -17.95
CA VAL A 600 -6.27 -9.56 -17.55
C VAL A 600 -6.64 -8.42 -18.48
N MET A 601 -6.18 -8.51 -19.73
CA MET A 601 -6.56 -7.65 -20.84
C MET A 601 -8.08 -7.70 -21.07
N ASP A 602 -8.66 -6.60 -21.57
CA ASP A 602 -10.09 -6.55 -21.87
C ASP A 602 -10.48 -7.46 -23.04
N ARG A 603 -9.54 -7.67 -23.97
CA ARG A 603 -9.58 -8.72 -24.98
C ARG A 603 -8.78 -9.93 -24.54
N MET A 604 -9.13 -11.11 -25.05
CA MET A 604 -8.33 -12.31 -24.86
C MET A 604 -6.93 -12.11 -25.45
N GLN A 605 -5.92 -12.63 -24.76
CA GLN A 605 -4.54 -12.59 -25.25
C GLN A 605 -4.43 -13.22 -26.65
N GLU A 606 -3.69 -12.56 -27.54
CA GLU A 606 -3.46 -13.07 -28.88
C GLU A 606 -2.76 -14.43 -28.83
N PRO A 607 -3.13 -15.37 -29.72
CA PRO A 607 -2.48 -16.67 -29.79
C PRO A 607 -1.03 -16.53 -30.25
N GLN A 608 -0.23 -17.54 -29.91
CA GLN A 608 1.14 -17.65 -30.43
C GLN A 608 1.15 -17.69 -31.96
N ALA A 609 2.23 -17.17 -32.57
CA ALA A 609 2.44 -17.20 -34.01
C ALA A 609 2.23 -18.62 -34.60
N GLY A 610 1.27 -18.74 -35.53
CA GLY A 610 0.90 -20.01 -36.17
C GLY A 610 -0.17 -20.82 -35.43
N SER A 611 -0.66 -20.35 -34.29
CA SER A 611 -1.82 -20.92 -33.58
C SER A 611 -3.10 -20.14 -33.91
N PRO A 612 -4.21 -20.82 -34.24
CA PRO A 612 -5.48 -20.17 -34.53
C PRO A 612 -6.12 -19.51 -33.30
N TYR A 613 -5.90 -20.09 -32.12
CA TYR A 613 -6.42 -19.60 -30.85
C TYR A 613 -5.54 -20.05 -29.66
N PRO A 614 -5.62 -19.39 -28.49
CA PRO A 614 -4.88 -19.80 -27.31
C PRO A 614 -5.53 -21.02 -26.62
N LEU A 615 -4.71 -21.95 -26.14
CA LEU A 615 -5.15 -23.06 -25.29
C LEU A 615 -5.25 -22.58 -23.84
N LEU A 616 -6.47 -22.51 -23.32
CA LEU A 616 -6.81 -21.98 -22.01
C LEU A 616 -6.71 -23.06 -20.93
N LEU A 617 -5.51 -23.21 -20.37
CA LEU A 617 -5.20 -24.14 -19.27
C LEU A 617 -4.71 -23.38 -18.04
N ASP A 618 -4.96 -23.90 -16.84
CA ASP A 618 -4.30 -23.42 -15.63
C ASP A 618 -2.93 -24.07 -15.47
N ARG A 619 -2.01 -23.42 -14.75
CA ARG A 619 -0.64 -23.89 -14.57
C ARG A 619 0.04 -24.31 -15.87
N ARG A 620 -0.21 -23.54 -16.92
CA ARG A 620 0.25 -23.81 -18.28
C ARG A 620 1.77 -23.76 -18.31
N ILE A 621 2.37 -24.85 -18.80
CA ILE A 621 3.80 -24.99 -19.11
C ILE A 621 3.95 -25.68 -20.46
N SER A 622 5.11 -25.53 -21.09
CA SER A 622 5.37 -26.07 -22.42
C SER A 622 6.77 -26.67 -22.55
N THR A 623 7.00 -27.38 -23.66
CA THR A 623 8.35 -27.77 -24.11
C THR A 623 9.08 -26.65 -24.86
N THR A 624 8.40 -25.53 -25.14
CA THR A 624 8.90 -24.42 -25.97
C THR A 624 9.67 -23.38 -25.16
N THR A 625 10.30 -22.43 -25.87
CA THR A 625 11.05 -21.33 -25.23
C THR A 625 10.21 -20.31 -24.47
N GLU A 626 8.89 -20.38 -24.60
CA GLU A 626 7.93 -19.48 -23.94
C GLU A 626 7.86 -19.71 -22.45
N THR A 627 7.99 -20.97 -22.00
CA THR A 627 8.06 -21.27 -20.58
C THR A 627 9.46 -20.99 -20.07
N PRO A 628 9.61 -20.29 -18.92
CA PRO A 628 10.90 -20.08 -18.28
C PRO A 628 11.66 -21.40 -18.08
N THR A 629 12.99 -21.34 -18.19
CA THR A 629 13.85 -22.54 -18.15
C THR A 629 13.64 -23.38 -16.90
N SER A 630 13.33 -22.75 -15.75
CA SER A 630 13.05 -23.41 -14.47
C SER A 630 11.81 -24.31 -14.49
N MET A 631 10.81 -23.97 -15.31
CA MET A 631 9.51 -24.65 -15.38
C MET A 631 9.28 -25.35 -16.73
N ARG A 632 10.27 -25.34 -17.63
CA ARG A 632 10.15 -25.94 -18.95
C ARG A 632 10.18 -27.45 -18.89
N VAL A 633 9.25 -28.09 -19.59
CA VAL A 633 9.21 -29.55 -19.70
C VAL A 633 10.28 -29.99 -20.72
N SER A 634 11.06 -31.01 -20.36
CA SER A 634 12.03 -31.61 -21.28
C SER A 634 11.33 -32.26 -22.47
N ALA A 635 12.04 -32.39 -23.60
CA ALA A 635 11.54 -33.13 -24.75
C ALA A 635 11.11 -34.56 -24.35
N GLY A 636 10.01 -35.03 -24.94
CA GLY A 636 9.42 -36.32 -24.56
C GLY A 636 10.32 -37.50 -24.91
N SER A 637 10.39 -38.50 -24.03
CA SER A 637 11.12 -39.74 -24.28
C SER A 637 10.21 -40.73 -25.02
N TYR A 638 10.55 -41.05 -26.27
CA TYR A 638 9.81 -42.02 -27.09
C TYR A 638 10.41 -43.43 -26.94
N ASP A 639 9.58 -44.39 -26.55
CA ASP A 639 9.93 -45.81 -26.52
C ASP A 639 9.37 -46.51 -27.77
N ALA A 640 10.28 -47.02 -28.61
CA ALA A 640 9.94 -47.70 -29.86
C ALA A 640 9.22 -49.04 -29.65
N ASN A 641 9.34 -49.68 -28.48
CA ASN A 641 8.67 -50.95 -28.17
C ASN A 641 7.20 -50.74 -27.79
N THR A 642 6.96 -49.78 -26.89
CA THR A 642 5.60 -49.45 -26.42
C THR A 642 4.87 -48.46 -27.33
N LYS A 643 5.59 -47.82 -28.26
CA LYS A 643 5.11 -46.76 -29.17
C LYS A 643 4.51 -45.56 -28.43
N LYS A 644 5.04 -45.26 -27.25
CA LYS A 644 4.56 -44.18 -26.38
C LYS A 644 5.64 -43.14 -26.15
N THR A 645 5.22 -41.88 -26.08
CA THR A 645 6.06 -40.78 -25.62
C THR A 645 5.68 -40.42 -24.19
N THR A 646 6.68 -40.29 -23.32
CA THR A 646 6.49 -39.91 -21.91
C THR A 646 7.15 -38.57 -21.64
N TRP A 647 6.43 -37.70 -20.92
CA TRP A 647 6.97 -36.46 -20.38
C TRP A 647 6.90 -36.48 -18.85
N THR A 648 7.89 -35.88 -18.21
CA THR A 648 7.94 -35.66 -16.77
C THR A 648 7.79 -34.17 -16.50
N LEU A 649 6.73 -33.79 -15.80
CA LEU A 649 6.42 -32.42 -15.42
C LEU A 649 7.32 -31.98 -14.23
N PRO A 650 7.70 -30.69 -14.18
CA PRO A 650 8.49 -30.12 -13.09
C PRO A 650 7.70 -29.94 -11.78
N TYR A 651 6.37 -30.12 -11.81
CA TYR A 651 5.50 -30.06 -10.64
C TYR A 651 4.69 -31.35 -10.48
N THR A 652 4.19 -31.58 -9.26
CA THR A 652 3.24 -32.65 -8.97
C THR A 652 1.83 -32.25 -9.40
N ILE A 653 1.17 -33.14 -10.12
CA ILE A 653 -0.20 -32.98 -10.62
C ILE A 653 -1.16 -33.02 -9.43
N ALA A 654 -1.91 -31.93 -9.25
CA ALA A 654 -2.88 -31.76 -8.16
C ALA A 654 -4.35 -31.90 -8.64
N ALA A 655 -4.64 -31.46 -9.87
CA ALA A 655 -5.93 -31.62 -10.54
C ALA A 655 -5.76 -32.35 -11.87
N LYS A 656 -6.85 -32.49 -12.65
CA LYS A 656 -6.79 -33.08 -13.99
C LYS A 656 -5.89 -32.22 -14.90
N THR A 657 -4.68 -32.70 -15.16
CA THR A 657 -3.70 -32.07 -16.06
C THR A 657 -3.72 -32.78 -17.41
N GLU A 658 -3.79 -32.02 -18.49
CA GLU A 658 -3.88 -32.50 -19.85
C GLU A 658 -2.65 -32.07 -20.67
N ALA A 659 -2.24 -32.91 -21.62
CA ALA A 659 -1.20 -32.63 -22.59
C ALA A 659 -1.81 -32.41 -23.98
N TRP A 660 -1.51 -31.28 -24.60
CA TRP A 660 -2.07 -30.85 -25.88
C TRP A 660 -0.96 -30.56 -26.88
N SER A 661 -1.14 -31.03 -28.12
CA SER A 661 -0.21 -30.69 -29.20
C SER A 661 -0.32 -29.22 -29.59
N GLY A 662 0.82 -28.57 -29.81
CA GLY A 662 0.88 -27.22 -30.35
C GLY A 662 0.45 -27.16 -31.81
N PHE A 663 -0.01 -25.98 -32.21
CA PHE A 663 -0.29 -25.67 -33.60
C PHE A 663 1.00 -25.34 -34.35
N GLY A 664 1.12 -25.85 -35.58
CA GLY A 664 2.26 -25.59 -36.44
C GLY A 664 1.80 -25.28 -37.86
N THR A 665 2.68 -24.65 -38.64
CA THR A 665 2.39 -24.28 -40.04
C THR A 665 2.14 -25.49 -40.96
N SER A 666 2.56 -26.69 -40.55
CA SER A 666 2.44 -27.94 -41.30
C SER A 666 1.73 -29.07 -40.55
N THR A 667 1.28 -28.84 -39.32
CA THR A 667 0.68 -29.88 -38.46
C THR A 667 -0.61 -29.37 -37.83
N ASN A 668 -1.70 -30.12 -37.95
CA ASN A 668 -2.94 -29.85 -37.23
C ASN A 668 -2.68 -30.02 -35.73
N GLY A 669 -2.55 -28.90 -35.02
CA GLY A 669 -2.38 -28.86 -33.56
C GLY A 669 -3.71 -28.86 -32.81
N GLY A 670 -3.64 -28.72 -31.49
CA GLY A 670 -4.83 -28.71 -30.64
C GLY A 670 -5.44 -30.10 -30.45
N VAL A 671 -4.62 -31.14 -30.46
CA VAL A 671 -5.05 -32.53 -30.20
C VAL A 671 -4.69 -32.89 -28.76
N LEU A 672 -5.66 -33.44 -28.03
CA LEU A 672 -5.43 -34.02 -26.72
C LEU A 672 -4.58 -35.29 -26.86
N LEU A 673 -3.40 -35.30 -26.26
CA LEU A 673 -2.43 -36.39 -26.34
C LEU A 673 -2.54 -37.36 -25.16
N GLY A 674 -2.86 -36.83 -23.98
CA GLY A 674 -2.96 -37.60 -22.75
C GLY A 674 -3.40 -36.74 -21.58
N SER A 675 -3.77 -37.38 -20.47
CA SER A 675 -4.13 -36.69 -19.22
C SER A 675 -3.70 -37.52 -18.02
N ALA A 676 -3.48 -36.85 -16.89
CA ALA A 676 -3.23 -37.48 -15.60
C ALA A 676 -3.87 -36.67 -14.48
N THR A 677 -4.20 -37.33 -13.38
CA THR A 677 -4.83 -36.72 -12.19
C THR A 677 -3.94 -36.75 -10.95
N SER A 678 -2.79 -37.41 -11.04
CA SER A 678 -1.79 -37.49 -9.97
C SER A 678 -0.42 -37.88 -10.53
N GLY A 679 0.63 -37.75 -9.71
CA GLY A 679 2.00 -38.05 -10.11
C GLY A 679 2.67 -36.88 -10.82
N THR A 680 3.69 -37.18 -11.62
CA THR A 680 4.49 -36.17 -12.36
C THR A 680 4.65 -36.51 -13.83
N THR A 681 4.02 -37.59 -14.32
CA THR A 681 4.25 -38.07 -15.69
C THR A 681 2.96 -38.07 -16.49
N ILE A 682 3.07 -37.70 -17.76
CA ILE A 682 1.99 -37.86 -18.75
C ILE A 682 2.54 -38.66 -19.92
N VAL A 683 1.74 -39.60 -20.42
CA VAL A 683 2.09 -40.52 -21.51
C VAL A 683 1.10 -40.34 -22.64
N ALA A 684 1.59 -40.31 -23.88
CA ALA A 684 0.78 -40.27 -25.09
C ALA A 684 1.20 -41.35 -26.08
N ASP A 685 0.26 -41.80 -26.90
CA ASP A 685 0.52 -42.73 -27.99
C ASP A 685 1.14 -42.01 -29.20
N GLY A 686 2.15 -42.62 -29.82
CA GLY A 686 2.89 -42.04 -30.95
C GLY A 686 4.21 -41.37 -30.55
N ASN A 687 4.94 -40.88 -31.57
CA ASN A 687 6.19 -40.16 -31.39
C ASN A 687 5.93 -38.64 -31.44
N TRP A 688 5.97 -38.00 -30.28
CA TRP A 688 5.76 -36.56 -30.09
C TRP A 688 7.00 -35.86 -29.52
N SER A 689 8.16 -36.52 -29.56
CA SER A 689 9.40 -36.05 -28.93
C SER A 689 9.91 -34.71 -29.48
N SER A 690 9.65 -34.41 -30.76
CA SER A 690 10.06 -33.18 -31.44
C SER A 690 8.96 -32.12 -31.56
N SER A 691 7.74 -32.43 -31.14
CA SER A 691 6.59 -31.52 -31.28
C SER A 691 6.50 -30.55 -30.10
N PRO A 692 6.03 -29.30 -30.31
CA PRO A 692 5.69 -28.40 -29.21
C PRO A 692 4.47 -28.95 -28.47
N ILE A 693 4.59 -29.22 -27.17
CA ILE A 693 3.50 -29.73 -26.34
C ILE A 693 3.23 -28.74 -25.20
N TYR A 694 1.96 -28.50 -24.93
CA TYR A 694 1.47 -27.69 -23.80
C TYR A 694 0.83 -28.59 -22.77
N PHE A 695 1.12 -28.33 -21.50
CA PHE A 695 0.57 -29.03 -20.36
C PHE A 695 -0.10 -28.02 -19.43
N GLY A 696 -1.19 -28.43 -18.79
CA GLY A 696 -1.83 -27.63 -17.76
C GLY A 696 -3.10 -28.26 -17.23
N GLU A 697 -3.62 -27.71 -16.15
CA GLU A 697 -4.84 -28.14 -15.49
C GLU A 697 -6.07 -27.65 -16.27
N SER A 698 -6.98 -28.57 -16.58
CA SER A 698 -8.25 -28.22 -17.22
C SER A 698 -9.18 -27.57 -16.19
N TYR A 699 -9.73 -26.40 -16.49
CA TYR A 699 -10.72 -25.74 -15.64
C TYR A 699 -12.04 -25.52 -16.37
N THR A 700 -13.14 -25.57 -15.61
CA THR A 700 -14.49 -25.44 -16.16
C THR A 700 -14.94 -23.98 -16.12
N PHE A 701 -15.31 -23.46 -17.29
CA PHE A 701 -16.12 -22.25 -17.41
C PHE A 701 -17.58 -22.62 -17.21
N ARG A 702 -18.30 -21.83 -16.40
CA ARG A 702 -19.71 -22.06 -16.11
C ARG A 702 -20.46 -20.73 -16.03
N TYR A 703 -21.50 -20.58 -16.84
CA TYR A 703 -22.41 -19.44 -16.78
C TYR A 703 -23.87 -19.90 -16.79
N ARG A 704 -24.65 -19.47 -15.80
CA ARG A 704 -26.09 -19.78 -15.74
C ARG A 704 -26.91 -18.52 -15.98
N PHE A 705 -27.81 -18.58 -16.94
CA PHE A 705 -28.73 -17.47 -17.23
C PHE A 705 -29.77 -17.29 -16.12
N THR A 706 -30.29 -16.07 -16.00
CA THR A 706 -31.60 -15.81 -15.39
C THR A 706 -32.69 -16.63 -16.08
N ARG A 707 -33.76 -16.98 -15.34
CA ARG A 707 -34.88 -17.72 -15.93
C ARG A 707 -35.50 -16.93 -17.08
N PHE A 708 -35.74 -17.60 -18.21
CA PHE A 708 -36.29 -16.98 -19.40
C PHE A 708 -37.78 -16.66 -19.24
N LYS A 709 -38.08 -15.45 -18.75
CA LYS A 709 -39.43 -14.95 -18.54
C LYS A 709 -39.61 -13.55 -19.10
N LEU A 710 -40.86 -13.16 -19.30
CA LEU A 710 -41.18 -11.85 -19.83
C LEU A 710 -41.08 -10.78 -18.74
N TYR A 711 -40.43 -9.67 -19.07
CA TYR A 711 -40.41 -8.46 -18.26
C TYR A 711 -41.30 -7.40 -18.91
N LYS A 712 -41.97 -6.60 -18.07
CA LYS A 712 -42.69 -5.39 -18.48
C LYS A 712 -41.95 -4.17 -17.94
N GLU A 713 -41.87 -3.14 -18.76
CA GLU A 713 -41.39 -1.84 -18.32
C GLU A 713 -42.51 -1.16 -17.52
N ILE A 714 -42.19 -0.73 -16.30
CA ILE A 714 -43.08 0.01 -15.42
C ILE A 714 -42.29 1.22 -14.93
N GLY A 715 -42.62 2.41 -15.44
CA GLY A 715 -42.19 3.70 -14.90
C GLY A 715 -40.70 3.81 -14.54
N GLY A 716 -39.79 3.37 -15.42
CA GLY A 716 -38.34 3.45 -15.19
C GLY A 716 -37.68 2.18 -14.62
N GLY A 717 -38.45 1.12 -14.32
CA GLY A 717 -37.94 -0.19 -13.92
C GLY A 717 -38.51 -1.34 -14.78
N LYS A 718 -37.90 -2.53 -14.68
CA LYS A 718 -38.43 -3.76 -15.28
C LYS A 718 -39.02 -4.64 -14.18
N ALA A 719 -40.24 -5.12 -14.37
CA ALA A 719 -40.88 -6.07 -13.47
C ALA A 719 -41.26 -7.35 -14.22
N ALA A 720 -41.12 -8.51 -13.58
CA ALA A 720 -41.56 -9.78 -14.13
C ALA A 720 -43.09 -9.80 -14.36
N ALA A 721 -43.52 -10.30 -15.51
CA ALA A 721 -44.94 -10.36 -15.86
C ALA A 721 -45.64 -11.58 -15.20
N ASN A 722 -46.23 -11.39 -14.01
CA ASN A 722 -46.86 -12.49 -13.26
C ASN A 722 -48.15 -13.06 -13.87
N VAL A 723 -48.83 -12.29 -14.73
CA VAL A 723 -50.13 -12.70 -15.33
C VAL A 723 -49.94 -13.55 -16.59
N GLU A 724 -48.74 -13.50 -17.19
CA GLU A 724 -48.46 -14.10 -18.50
C GLU A 724 -47.61 -15.34 -18.34
N ARG A 725 -48.07 -16.46 -18.91
CA ARG A 725 -47.31 -17.70 -18.95
C ARG A 725 -46.42 -17.73 -20.19
N THR A 726 -45.11 -17.88 -20.00
CA THR A 726 -44.13 -18.08 -21.07
C THR A 726 -43.80 -19.56 -21.27
N GLN A 727 -44.06 -20.06 -22.47
CA GLN A 727 -43.63 -21.39 -22.93
C GLN A 727 -42.48 -21.21 -23.91
N VAL A 728 -41.25 -21.33 -23.41
CA VAL A 728 -40.02 -21.12 -24.19
C VAL A 728 -39.83 -22.30 -25.13
N ARG A 729 -39.68 -22.00 -26.42
CA ARG A 729 -39.48 -23.00 -27.48
C ARG A 729 -37.99 -23.23 -27.72
N HIS A 730 -37.27 -22.17 -28.02
CA HIS A 730 -35.83 -22.19 -28.24
C HIS A 730 -35.20 -20.85 -27.83
N ALA A 731 -33.90 -20.87 -27.61
CA ALA A 731 -33.05 -19.68 -27.50
C ALA A 731 -31.99 -19.69 -28.59
N LYS A 732 -31.50 -18.50 -28.95
CA LYS A 732 -30.47 -18.25 -29.93
C LYS A 732 -29.31 -17.57 -29.21
N LEU A 733 -28.19 -18.25 -29.10
CA LEU A 733 -26.99 -17.74 -28.46
C LEU A 733 -26.01 -17.30 -29.54
N ARG A 734 -25.66 -16.00 -29.56
CA ARG A 734 -24.61 -15.51 -30.45
C ARG A 734 -23.25 -15.76 -29.83
N TYR A 735 -22.40 -16.45 -30.56
CA TYR A 735 -21.01 -16.69 -30.20
C TYR A 735 -20.09 -16.13 -31.28
N HIS A 736 -18.87 -15.81 -30.89
CA HIS A 736 -17.81 -15.39 -31.80
C HIS A 736 -16.49 -15.96 -31.31
N GLU A 737 -15.55 -16.22 -32.22
CA GLU A 737 -14.20 -16.75 -31.92
C GLU A 737 -14.23 -17.92 -30.90
N SER A 738 -15.24 -18.78 -31.02
CA SER A 738 -15.55 -19.85 -30.08
C SER A 738 -15.40 -21.20 -30.75
N HIS A 739 -14.77 -22.13 -30.04
CA HIS A 739 -14.43 -23.43 -30.60
C HIS A 739 -15.25 -24.56 -29.97
N TYR A 740 -15.40 -24.56 -28.65
CA TYR A 740 -16.19 -25.58 -27.96
C TYR A 740 -17.01 -24.96 -26.84
N PHE A 741 -18.26 -25.39 -26.72
CA PHE A 741 -19.07 -25.19 -25.52
C PHE A 741 -20.25 -26.16 -25.52
N GLU A 742 -20.78 -26.42 -24.34
CA GLU A 742 -22.01 -27.16 -24.14
C GLU A 742 -23.07 -26.27 -23.51
N VAL A 743 -24.31 -26.41 -23.97
CA VAL A 743 -25.47 -25.79 -23.35
C VAL A 743 -26.30 -26.86 -22.67
N HIS A 744 -26.39 -26.76 -21.35
CA HIS A 744 -27.14 -27.64 -20.46
C HIS A 744 -28.51 -27.01 -20.19
N VAL A 745 -29.56 -27.64 -20.69
CA VAL A 745 -30.95 -27.26 -20.47
C VAL A 745 -31.53 -28.18 -19.40
N LEU A 746 -31.86 -27.58 -18.25
CA LEU A 746 -32.22 -28.24 -17.00
C LEU A 746 -33.70 -27.96 -16.68
N PRO A 747 -34.65 -28.65 -17.33
CA PRO A 747 -36.08 -28.54 -17.02
C PRO A 747 -36.45 -29.25 -15.71
N GLU A 748 -37.33 -28.65 -14.93
CA GLU A 748 -37.86 -29.26 -13.70
C GLU A 748 -38.60 -30.58 -14.00
N GLY A 749 -38.22 -31.66 -13.30
CA GLY A 749 -38.88 -32.98 -13.41
C GLY A 749 -38.61 -33.74 -14.72
N ARG A 750 -37.59 -33.35 -15.50
CA ARG A 750 -37.14 -34.01 -16.72
C ARG A 750 -35.62 -34.12 -16.75
N ASP A 751 -35.11 -35.03 -17.56
CA ASP A 751 -33.66 -35.19 -17.75
C ASP A 751 -33.05 -33.96 -18.42
N THR A 752 -31.78 -33.68 -18.08
CA THR A 752 -31.00 -32.58 -18.63
C THR A 752 -30.74 -32.80 -20.12
N GLY A 753 -31.11 -31.84 -20.96
CA GLY A 753 -30.73 -31.81 -22.36
C GLY A 753 -29.35 -31.17 -22.51
N ILE A 754 -28.39 -31.89 -23.10
CA ILE A 754 -27.04 -31.38 -23.37
C ILE A 754 -26.91 -31.13 -24.87
N TYR A 755 -26.67 -29.89 -25.26
CA TYR A 755 -26.47 -29.48 -26.64
C TYR A 755 -25.03 -29.01 -26.83
N LYS A 756 -24.27 -29.76 -27.62
CA LYS A 756 -22.83 -29.51 -27.80
C LYS A 756 -22.58 -28.73 -29.08
N PHE A 757 -21.68 -27.77 -29.01
CA PHE A 757 -21.05 -27.14 -30.16
C PHE A 757 -19.57 -27.56 -30.17
N ASP A 758 -19.14 -28.22 -31.24
CA ASP A 758 -17.81 -28.80 -31.37
C ASP A 758 -16.91 -28.04 -32.37
N GLY A 759 -17.32 -26.83 -32.76
CA GLY A 759 -16.57 -25.98 -33.69
C GLY A 759 -16.71 -26.39 -35.16
N THR A 760 -17.29 -27.57 -35.46
CA THR A 760 -17.46 -28.03 -36.84
C THR A 760 -18.73 -27.49 -37.46
N VAL A 761 -18.61 -26.43 -38.26
CA VAL A 761 -19.75 -25.91 -39.05
C VAL A 761 -19.80 -26.63 -40.39
N LEU A 762 -20.58 -27.72 -40.45
CA LEU A 762 -20.85 -28.44 -41.70
C LEU A 762 -21.44 -27.49 -42.75
N GLY A 763 -20.74 -27.33 -43.88
CA GLY A 763 -21.17 -26.48 -45.01
C GLY A 763 -20.54 -25.09 -45.07
N SER A 764 -19.53 -24.78 -44.25
CA SER A 764 -18.63 -23.65 -44.52
C SER A 764 -17.67 -24.00 -45.66
N ARG A 765 -17.18 -22.99 -46.41
CA ARG A 765 -16.42 -23.18 -47.66
C ARG A 765 -15.09 -23.97 -47.49
N ASN A 766 -14.69 -24.25 -46.24
CA ASN A 766 -13.42 -24.87 -45.85
C ASN A 766 -13.59 -26.01 -44.81
N SER A 767 -14.68 -26.78 -44.76
CA SER A 767 -14.76 -27.95 -43.85
C SER A 767 -14.27 -29.24 -44.52
N ALA A 768 -13.19 -29.86 -44.04
CA ALA A 768 -12.75 -31.20 -44.45
C ALA A 768 -12.61 -32.13 -43.23
N LEU A 769 -13.03 -33.40 -43.37
CA LEU A 769 -12.89 -34.39 -42.31
C LEU A 769 -11.42 -34.59 -41.93
N GLY A 770 -11.12 -34.53 -40.63
CA GLY A 770 -9.76 -34.74 -40.09
C GLY A 770 -8.85 -33.51 -40.13
N SER A 771 -9.37 -32.34 -40.53
CA SER A 771 -8.67 -31.06 -40.43
C SER A 771 -9.54 -30.02 -39.76
N ALA A 772 -9.01 -29.35 -38.74
CA ALA A 772 -9.65 -28.15 -38.20
C ALA A 772 -9.66 -27.00 -39.24
N LEU A 773 -8.70 -26.99 -40.19
CA LEU A 773 -8.49 -25.93 -41.20
C LEU A 773 -7.81 -26.51 -42.47
N PRO A 774 -8.55 -26.92 -43.52
CA PRO A 774 -8.02 -27.64 -44.68
C PRO A 774 -7.17 -26.82 -45.67
N SER A 775 -7.18 -25.49 -45.60
CA SER A 775 -6.58 -24.59 -46.61
C SER A 775 -5.39 -23.76 -46.12
N GLY A 776 -4.85 -24.06 -44.93
CA GLY A 776 -3.79 -23.26 -44.31
C GLY A 776 -4.33 -22.01 -43.61
N TRP A 777 -3.44 -21.34 -42.88
CA TRP A 777 -3.74 -20.20 -42.02
C TRP A 777 -3.66 -18.87 -42.78
N THR A 778 -4.75 -18.11 -42.74
CA THR A 778 -4.85 -16.71 -43.18
C THR A 778 -5.32 -15.91 -41.97
N GLN A 779 -4.56 -14.88 -41.59
CA GLN A 779 -4.79 -14.10 -40.36
C GLN A 779 -6.18 -13.45 -40.28
N ASP A 780 -6.86 -13.30 -41.42
CA ASP A 780 -8.18 -12.66 -41.54
C ASP A 780 -9.37 -13.65 -41.44
N ASP A 781 -9.17 -14.95 -41.64
CA ASP A 781 -10.29 -15.92 -41.75
C ASP A 781 -10.85 -16.37 -40.38
N GLU A 782 -10.09 -16.25 -39.29
CA GLU A 782 -10.50 -16.68 -37.94
C GLU A 782 -10.90 -15.53 -37.00
N ARG A 783 -10.38 -14.32 -37.23
CA ARG A 783 -10.70 -13.11 -36.45
C ARG A 783 -12.15 -12.63 -36.58
N PHE A 784 -12.98 -13.32 -37.37
CA PHE A 784 -14.39 -12.98 -37.61
C PHE A 784 -15.31 -14.21 -37.66
N PHE A 785 -14.94 -15.33 -37.02
CA PHE A 785 -15.84 -16.48 -36.93
C PHE A 785 -16.98 -16.20 -35.94
N GLU A 786 -18.12 -15.75 -36.44
CA GLU A 786 -19.35 -15.54 -35.68
C GLU A 786 -20.43 -16.56 -36.06
N GLY A 787 -21.27 -16.94 -35.10
CA GLY A 787 -22.38 -17.83 -35.35
C GLY A 787 -23.52 -17.70 -34.36
N VAL A 788 -24.61 -18.40 -34.66
CA VAL A 788 -25.81 -18.43 -33.82
C VAL A 788 -26.12 -19.88 -33.48
N PHE A 789 -25.98 -20.23 -32.20
CA PHE A 789 -26.31 -21.55 -31.70
C PHE A 789 -27.78 -21.60 -31.26
N ASN A 790 -28.56 -22.50 -31.84
CA ASN A 790 -29.97 -22.69 -31.51
C ASN A 790 -30.11 -23.72 -30.38
N ILE A 791 -30.63 -23.29 -29.24
CA ILE A 791 -30.83 -24.09 -28.02
C ILE A 791 -32.31 -24.46 -27.93
N PRO A 792 -32.71 -25.73 -28.14
CA PRO A 792 -34.08 -26.14 -27.93
C PRO A 792 -34.37 -26.32 -26.43
N ILE A 793 -35.46 -25.73 -25.95
CA ILE A 793 -35.79 -25.68 -24.51
C ILE A 793 -37.13 -26.36 -24.24
N MET A 794 -38.15 -26.07 -25.05
CA MET A 794 -39.49 -26.68 -24.99
C MET A 794 -40.00 -26.86 -23.55
N SER A 795 -39.98 -25.78 -22.76
CA SER A 795 -40.34 -25.80 -21.35
C SER A 795 -40.98 -24.48 -20.93
N ARG A 796 -41.63 -24.48 -19.75
CA ARG A 796 -41.99 -23.22 -19.08
C ARG A 796 -40.70 -22.54 -18.66
N GLY A 797 -40.52 -21.28 -19.05
CA GLY A 797 -39.26 -20.57 -18.84
C GLY A 797 -38.84 -20.44 -17.37
N GLU A 798 -39.81 -20.23 -16.47
CA GLU A 798 -39.60 -20.17 -15.01
C GLU A 798 -39.17 -21.52 -14.41
N ARG A 799 -39.43 -22.65 -15.10
CA ARG A 799 -39.12 -24.01 -14.63
C ARG A 799 -37.98 -24.65 -15.42
N CYS A 800 -37.17 -23.85 -16.09
CA CYS A 800 -36.02 -24.34 -16.85
C CYS A 800 -34.80 -23.50 -16.50
N MET A 801 -33.71 -24.15 -16.09
CA MET A 801 -32.40 -23.48 -16.05
C MET A 801 -31.74 -23.70 -17.40
N VAL A 802 -31.00 -22.70 -17.88
CA VAL A 802 -30.13 -22.82 -19.05
C VAL A 802 -28.74 -22.41 -18.62
N GLU A 803 -27.77 -23.25 -18.90
CA GLU A 803 -26.40 -23.10 -18.44
C GLU A 803 -25.42 -23.37 -19.57
N ILE A 804 -24.38 -22.56 -19.68
CA ILE A 804 -23.27 -22.74 -20.60
C ILE A 804 -22.11 -23.32 -19.80
N GLN A 805 -21.53 -24.39 -20.30
CA GLN A 805 -20.35 -25.02 -19.74
C GLN A 805 -19.27 -25.21 -20.80
N ASN A 806 -18.02 -25.06 -20.39
CA ASN A 806 -16.86 -25.42 -21.21
C ASN A 806 -15.72 -25.90 -20.30
N ASP A 807 -15.53 -27.22 -20.27
CA ASP A 807 -14.50 -27.94 -19.53
C ASP A 807 -13.23 -28.23 -20.35
N THR A 808 -13.25 -27.92 -21.65
CA THR A 808 -12.10 -28.07 -22.55
C THR A 808 -11.20 -26.82 -22.52
N PRO A 809 -9.93 -26.89 -22.95
CA PRO A 809 -9.06 -25.71 -23.04
C PRO A 809 -9.38 -24.79 -24.22
N HIS A 810 -10.39 -25.11 -25.03
CA HIS A 810 -10.77 -24.28 -26.16
C HIS A 810 -11.49 -23.00 -25.67
N PRO A 811 -11.30 -21.85 -26.33
CA PRO A 811 -11.96 -20.61 -25.94
C PRO A 811 -13.46 -20.62 -26.31
N CYS A 812 -14.23 -19.89 -25.52
CA CYS A 812 -15.64 -19.56 -25.80
C CYS A 812 -15.93 -18.10 -25.41
N LYS A 813 -16.61 -17.37 -26.30
CA LYS A 813 -17.03 -15.97 -26.16
C LYS A 813 -18.48 -15.79 -26.64
N PHE A 814 -19.29 -15.10 -25.84
CA PHE A 814 -20.72 -14.94 -26.04
C PHE A 814 -21.12 -13.48 -25.97
N SER A 815 -21.84 -13.00 -26.99
CA SER A 815 -22.24 -11.59 -27.06
C SER A 815 -23.67 -11.37 -26.56
N THR A 816 -24.63 -12.05 -27.18
CA THR A 816 -26.08 -11.82 -26.93
C THR A 816 -26.86 -13.13 -26.91
N CYS A 817 -28.03 -13.10 -26.28
CA CYS A 817 -28.95 -14.23 -26.27
C CYS A 817 -30.37 -13.75 -26.59
N GLU A 818 -31.08 -14.42 -27.48
CA GLU A 818 -32.49 -14.14 -27.78
C GLU A 818 -33.30 -15.40 -27.57
N TRP A 819 -34.36 -15.36 -26.74
CA TRP A 819 -35.24 -16.50 -26.56
C TRP A 819 -36.62 -16.24 -27.15
N VAL A 820 -37.23 -17.30 -27.69
CA VAL A 820 -38.52 -17.26 -28.36
C VAL A 820 -39.51 -18.13 -27.58
N ALA A 821 -40.64 -17.54 -27.21
CA ALA A 821 -41.67 -18.20 -26.41
C ALA A 821 -43.08 -17.98 -26.93
N LEU A 822 -43.96 -18.94 -26.68
CA LEU A 822 -45.41 -18.73 -26.74
C LEU A 822 -45.87 -18.08 -25.44
N VAL A 823 -46.45 -16.89 -25.56
CA VAL A 823 -46.97 -16.12 -24.43
C VAL A 823 -48.49 -16.26 -24.37
N THR A 824 -49.00 -16.60 -23.18
CA THR A 824 -50.44 -16.74 -22.91
C THR A 824 -50.81 -15.99 -21.65
N GLY A 825 -51.57 -14.90 -21.76
CA GLY A 825 -52.18 -14.19 -20.63
C GLY A 825 -53.63 -14.63 -20.41
N LYS A 826 -54.04 -14.84 -19.16
CA LYS A 826 -55.45 -15.15 -18.79
C LYS A 826 -56.23 -13.94 -18.27
N ALA A 827 -55.58 -12.80 -18.09
CA ALA A 827 -56.19 -11.55 -17.67
C ALA A 827 -55.46 -10.37 -18.34
N ALA A 828 -56.20 -9.30 -18.63
CA ALA A 828 -55.62 -8.03 -19.06
C ALA A 828 -55.24 -7.21 -17.81
N ALA A 829 -54.17 -6.41 -17.90
CA ALA A 829 -53.88 -5.43 -16.86
C ALA A 829 -55.00 -4.39 -16.80
N ILE A 830 -55.46 -4.04 -15.60
CA ILE A 830 -56.32 -2.89 -15.39
C ILE A 830 -55.45 -1.67 -15.73
N ARG A 831 -55.88 -0.88 -16.73
CA ARG A 831 -55.17 0.33 -17.15
C ARG A 831 -55.29 1.44 -16.11
#